data_AF-A0A1Q3E324-F1
#
_entry.id   AF-A0A1Q3E324-F1
#
_cell.length_a   1.000
_cell.length_b   1.000
_cell.length_c   1.000
_cell.angle_alpha   90.00
_cell.angle_beta   90.00
_cell.angle_gamma   90.00
#
_symmetry.space_group_name_H-M   'P 1'
#
loop_
_entity.id
_entity.type
_entity.pdbx_description
1 polymer ?
#
loop_
_entity_poly.entity_id
_entity_poly.type
_entity_poly.pdbx_seq_one_letter_code
_entity_poly.pdbx_strand_id
1 'polypeptide(L)'
;MSGHVTMDDVLIAQLPPLILRSALRALVSQGRASQAIFVDHVQRRLRASPPSFIPPAELFNHDAPKAPQFLASVRCMFSSKIAAESLPYLSYFFTSIAQARLLWASESELETMLIRACGDVVQAMQALKESRPSRTEELQSGLLELQRALLTCDTYSLEKGLSCPFTRARVQVTDAYSWFFPNNALLDIPEHHVGPQISNWVNPRPNAGTIATTLYTSLGTLKIPRLFNGLWQLSSPAWGSATSKQQNAALGRLVEAGLVATDMADHYGDAELVYGLFRASLPPAVATTVVAATKWCIFRQPEIDISRQFVMEAVQERSRRLGGRIELLQFHWYDYSNKDYLFILSALVKISRSHPELVSNIGLCNFDAVHTEEACLHILSEIGEVGLVSNQVQYSLIDSRPSIQLAEVCNKYQLKILTYGSLCGGFIAEKWLGVEAPDIYSESLQLTPSQRKYFDMITTWASWSDFQSLLQRLKHIADKHHVDLTNVATRWVLDRPAVAVVIVGTRLGVSEHIESNLKVFSLQLDENDTKSLDDLVLKRAEKVYIIDAASGSLSLRDTPSQGYFNPSSNGGSMLTTVENTSPLGQQEPINLIISANSDSAVLKDGNIDGGLQNYFNSLGFAGECLGNHLGDDQQANLGDGNGLINQTGVMRWDYGNVQTGTCEETIDGGNHFRYWIQNGSAADSNAVFVAASYELPASSNHDIVVNGYNFGRDWIVGNITGSTIPTASLTNSSSYSGNTSSNGFSFSTTVQYVSGLLPNTSVGINHNLTVATDVVPPQLPAQLLTLRVTVLLLSCSHLVCLCFCFPWWYSHLTPIDTIIPILDLALPVFTRLDD
;
A
#
# COMPACT_ATOMS: atom_id res chain seq x y z
N MET A 1 -2.84 -33.31 -13.23
CA MET A 1 -4.01 -33.72 -14.02
C MET A 1 -4.73 -32.46 -14.44
N SER A 2 -4.81 -32.14 -15.73
CA SER A 2 -5.36 -30.88 -16.23
C SER A 2 -6.43 -31.18 -17.28
N GLY A 3 -7.70 -31.05 -16.89
CA GLY A 3 -8.81 -31.31 -17.80
C GLY A 3 -10.13 -31.70 -17.12
N HIS A 4 -10.35 -31.32 -15.86
CA HIS A 4 -11.67 -31.43 -15.24
C HIS A 4 -12.20 -30.03 -14.96
N VAL A 5 -13.44 -29.78 -15.42
CA VAL A 5 -14.19 -28.57 -15.09
C VAL A 5 -14.36 -28.56 -13.58
N THR A 6 -13.79 -27.56 -12.94
CA THR A 6 -13.90 -27.37 -11.50
C THR A 6 -15.17 -26.61 -11.17
N MET A 7 -15.63 -26.68 -9.92
CA MET A 7 -16.74 -25.83 -9.46
C MET A 7 -16.39 -24.33 -9.59
N ASP A 8 -15.09 -24.01 -9.57
CA ASP A 8 -14.59 -22.64 -9.74
C ASP A 8 -14.83 -22.11 -11.17
N ASP A 9 -14.73 -22.96 -12.20
CA ASP A 9 -15.07 -22.57 -13.59
C ASP A 9 -16.55 -22.20 -13.70
N VAL A 10 -17.41 -22.96 -13.01
CA VAL A 10 -18.85 -22.68 -12.95
C VAL A 10 -19.11 -21.38 -12.18
N LEU A 11 -18.44 -21.16 -11.06
CA LEU A 11 -18.54 -19.93 -10.28
C LEU A 11 -18.16 -18.72 -11.14
N ILE A 12 -16.97 -18.72 -11.77
CA ILE A 12 -16.48 -17.62 -12.61
C ILE A 12 -17.46 -17.31 -13.74
N ALA A 13 -18.00 -18.33 -14.41
CA ALA A 13 -18.96 -18.16 -15.49
C ALA A 13 -20.30 -17.54 -15.04
N GLN A 14 -20.67 -17.72 -13.77
CA GLN A 14 -21.92 -17.19 -13.19
C GLN A 14 -21.74 -15.84 -12.47
N LEU A 15 -20.49 -15.40 -12.22
CA LEU A 15 -20.25 -14.13 -11.55
C LEU A 15 -20.73 -12.94 -12.40
N PRO A 16 -21.60 -12.07 -11.86
CA PRO A 16 -21.90 -10.80 -12.50
C PRO A 16 -20.62 -9.96 -12.68
N PRO A 17 -20.51 -9.14 -13.75
CA PRO A 17 -19.31 -8.35 -14.04
C PRO A 17 -18.82 -7.48 -12.86
N LEU A 18 -19.75 -6.95 -12.05
CA LEU A 18 -19.43 -6.18 -10.84
C LEU A 18 -18.69 -7.03 -9.80
N ILE A 19 -19.21 -8.24 -9.50
CA ILE A 19 -18.60 -9.15 -8.53
C ILE A 19 -17.27 -9.67 -9.07
N LEU A 20 -17.18 -9.95 -10.37
CA LEU A 20 -15.92 -10.36 -11.01
C LEU A 20 -14.83 -9.28 -10.88
N ARG A 21 -15.15 -7.99 -11.10
CA ARG A 21 -14.19 -6.89 -10.91
C ARG A 21 -13.76 -6.75 -9.46
N SER A 22 -14.68 -6.95 -8.52
CA SER A 22 -14.38 -6.96 -7.08
C SER A 22 -13.46 -8.12 -6.69
N ALA A 23 -13.78 -9.33 -7.13
CA ALA A 23 -12.95 -10.51 -6.88
C ALA A 23 -11.57 -10.37 -7.51
N LEU A 24 -11.47 -9.91 -8.77
CA LEU A 24 -10.19 -9.64 -9.43
C LEU A 24 -9.38 -8.58 -8.69
N ARG A 25 -10.02 -7.54 -8.15
CA ARG A 25 -9.32 -6.57 -7.30
C ARG A 25 -8.73 -7.27 -6.08
N ALA A 26 -9.53 -8.05 -5.37
CA ALA A 26 -9.11 -8.75 -4.17
C ALA A 26 -7.95 -9.73 -4.44
N LEU A 27 -7.95 -10.38 -5.61
CA LEU A 27 -6.87 -11.24 -6.07
C LEU A 27 -5.60 -10.45 -6.42
N VAL A 28 -5.74 -9.35 -7.19
CA VAL A 28 -4.60 -8.51 -7.58
C VAL A 28 -4.04 -7.73 -6.39
N SER A 29 -4.82 -7.45 -5.34
CA SER A 29 -4.33 -6.85 -4.09
C SER A 29 -3.46 -7.79 -3.26
N GLN A 30 -3.42 -9.09 -3.55
CA GLN A 30 -2.57 -10.06 -2.84
C GLN A 30 -1.07 -9.86 -3.10
N GLY A 31 -0.69 -9.05 -4.10
CA GLY A 31 0.69 -8.60 -4.30
C GLY A 31 1.18 -8.69 -5.75
N ARG A 32 2.49 -8.44 -5.92
CA ARG A 32 3.13 -8.34 -7.24
C ARG A 32 3.05 -9.63 -8.07
N ALA A 33 3.04 -10.80 -7.45
CA ALA A 33 2.95 -12.09 -8.15
C ALA A 33 1.60 -12.25 -8.86
N SER A 34 0.49 -12.10 -8.13
CA SER A 34 -0.87 -12.14 -8.69
C SER A 34 -1.09 -11.06 -9.73
N GLN A 35 -0.58 -9.85 -9.47
CA GLN A 35 -0.63 -8.75 -10.43
C GLN A 35 0.16 -9.07 -11.72
N ALA A 36 1.36 -9.66 -11.61
CA ALA A 36 2.18 -10.00 -12.77
C ALA A 36 1.49 -11.04 -13.65
N ILE A 37 0.90 -12.09 -13.05
CA ILE A 37 0.13 -13.11 -13.77
C ILE A 37 -1.09 -12.48 -14.46
N PHE A 38 -1.84 -11.65 -13.74
CA PHE A 38 -2.99 -10.94 -14.29
C PHE A 38 -2.59 -10.06 -15.48
N VAL A 39 -1.55 -9.23 -15.33
CA VAL A 39 -1.06 -8.34 -16.39
C VAL A 39 -0.56 -9.15 -17.58
N ASP A 40 0.24 -10.18 -17.37
CA ASP A 40 0.74 -11.06 -18.43
C ASP A 40 -0.41 -11.73 -19.22
N HIS A 41 -1.42 -12.24 -18.51
CA HIS A 41 -2.59 -12.84 -19.14
C HIS A 41 -3.36 -11.83 -20.00
N VAL A 42 -3.59 -10.62 -19.46
CA VAL A 42 -4.26 -9.53 -20.20
C VAL A 42 -3.44 -9.14 -21.44
N GLN A 43 -2.12 -9.00 -21.32
CA GLN A 43 -1.23 -8.71 -22.45
C GLN A 43 -1.33 -9.78 -23.54
N ARG A 44 -1.25 -11.07 -23.17
CA ARG A 44 -1.37 -12.17 -24.13
C ARG A 44 -2.73 -12.14 -24.85
N ARG A 45 -3.82 -11.85 -24.14
CA ARG A 45 -5.14 -11.73 -24.76
C ARG A 45 -5.28 -10.52 -25.68
N LEU A 46 -4.76 -9.37 -25.28
CA LEU A 46 -4.77 -8.18 -26.13
C LEU A 46 -3.91 -8.36 -27.39
N ARG A 47 -2.80 -9.11 -27.32
CA ARG A 47 -1.98 -9.44 -28.50
C ARG A 47 -2.62 -10.51 -29.38
N ALA A 48 -3.31 -11.49 -28.80
CA ALA A 48 -4.03 -12.53 -29.55
C ALA A 48 -5.31 -11.99 -30.20
N SER A 49 -5.90 -10.92 -29.67
CA SER A 49 -7.12 -10.29 -30.18
C SER A 49 -7.00 -8.77 -30.05
N PRO A 50 -6.16 -8.13 -30.87
CA PRO A 50 -5.94 -6.69 -30.79
C PRO A 50 -7.18 -5.89 -31.21
N PRO A 51 -7.29 -4.62 -30.78
CA PRO A 51 -8.35 -3.73 -31.27
C PRO A 51 -8.36 -3.69 -32.80
N SER A 52 -9.54 -3.78 -33.42
CA SER A 52 -9.65 -3.73 -34.88
C SER A 52 -9.60 -2.28 -35.38
N PHE A 53 -8.92 -2.04 -36.50
CA PHE A 53 -8.95 -0.76 -37.23
C PHE A 53 -10.27 -0.61 -38.00
N ILE A 54 -11.33 -0.19 -37.29
CA ILE A 54 -12.69 -0.03 -37.82
C ILE A 54 -12.76 1.22 -38.71
N PRO A 55 -13.33 1.16 -39.94
CA PRO A 55 -13.41 2.31 -40.84
C PRO A 55 -13.90 3.61 -40.16
N PRO A 56 -13.32 4.79 -40.45
CA PRO A 56 -13.63 6.03 -39.73
C PRO A 56 -15.13 6.38 -39.65
N ALA A 57 -15.88 6.16 -40.73
CA ALA A 57 -17.32 6.42 -40.77
C ALA A 57 -18.12 5.50 -39.83
N GLU A 58 -17.65 4.27 -39.62
CA GLU A 58 -18.26 3.29 -38.72
C GLU A 58 -17.80 3.53 -37.27
N LEU A 59 -16.54 3.91 -37.06
CA LEU A 59 -15.98 4.22 -35.74
C LEU A 59 -16.77 5.31 -35.03
N PHE A 60 -17.17 6.35 -35.77
CA PHE A 60 -17.91 7.52 -35.27
C PHE A 60 -19.37 7.56 -35.72
N ASN A 61 -19.95 6.40 -36.07
CA ASN A 61 -21.37 6.34 -36.42
C ASN A 61 -22.22 6.83 -35.24
N HIS A 62 -23.08 7.82 -35.48
CA HIS A 62 -23.95 8.42 -34.46
C HIS A 62 -24.97 7.41 -33.91
N ASP A 63 -25.50 6.52 -34.75
CA ASP A 63 -26.55 5.58 -34.36
C ASP A 63 -26.00 4.33 -33.65
N ALA A 64 -24.71 4.05 -33.81
CA ALA A 64 -24.01 2.93 -33.21
C ALA A 64 -22.53 3.27 -32.92
N PRO A 65 -22.25 4.12 -31.91
CA PRO A 65 -20.91 4.64 -31.68
C PRO A 65 -19.96 3.54 -31.18
N LYS A 66 -18.93 3.23 -31.98
CA LYS A 66 -17.89 2.24 -31.64
C LYS A 66 -16.64 2.85 -31.01
N ALA A 67 -16.47 4.16 -31.14
CA ALA A 67 -15.34 4.90 -30.57
C ALA A 67 -15.13 4.69 -29.06
N PRO A 68 -16.18 4.69 -28.19
CA PRO A 68 -15.98 4.45 -26.76
C PRO A 68 -15.41 3.06 -26.44
N GLN A 69 -15.90 1.98 -27.10
CA GLN A 69 -15.35 0.64 -26.90
C GLN A 69 -13.94 0.53 -27.49
N PHE A 70 -13.69 1.13 -28.66
CA PHE A 70 -12.34 1.19 -29.25
C PHE A 70 -11.33 1.80 -28.27
N LEU A 71 -11.62 2.99 -27.74
CA LEU A 71 -10.76 3.65 -26.76
C LEU A 71 -10.65 2.84 -25.45
N ALA A 72 -11.68 2.11 -25.03
CA ALA A 72 -11.61 1.24 -23.86
C ALA A 72 -10.57 0.13 -24.05
N SER A 73 -10.55 -0.51 -25.21
CA SER A 73 -9.55 -1.53 -25.54
C SER A 73 -8.14 -0.95 -25.59
N VAL A 74 -7.97 0.25 -26.18
CA VAL A 74 -6.67 0.96 -26.20
C VAL A 74 -6.21 1.32 -24.78
N ARG A 75 -7.13 1.75 -23.91
CA ARG A 75 -6.83 1.97 -22.47
C ARG A 75 -6.31 0.72 -21.78
N CYS A 76 -6.89 -0.44 -22.08
CA CYS A 76 -6.40 -1.72 -21.55
C CYS A 76 -4.97 -2.00 -22.00
N MET A 77 -4.59 -1.68 -23.24
CA MET A 77 -3.22 -1.88 -23.73
C MET A 77 -2.21 -1.07 -22.94
N PHE A 78 -2.35 0.26 -22.87
CA PHE A 78 -1.35 1.06 -22.16
C PHE A 78 -1.38 0.86 -20.64
N SER A 79 -2.54 0.53 -20.05
CA SER A 79 -2.64 0.23 -18.61
C SER A 79 -2.07 -1.14 -18.24
N SER A 80 -1.94 -2.06 -19.21
CA SER A 80 -1.30 -3.37 -19.04
C SER A 80 0.18 -3.37 -19.42
N LYS A 81 0.87 -2.23 -19.34
CA LYS A 81 2.32 -2.08 -19.59
C LYS A 81 2.79 -2.34 -21.04
N ILE A 82 1.88 -2.41 -22.01
CA ILE A 82 2.22 -2.49 -23.45
C ILE A 82 1.91 -1.15 -24.17
N ALA A 83 2.26 -0.03 -23.54
CA ALA A 83 1.96 1.31 -24.03
C ALA A 83 2.53 1.62 -25.42
N ALA A 84 3.72 1.10 -25.77
CA ALA A 84 4.29 1.27 -27.10
C ALA A 84 3.39 0.66 -28.20
N GLU A 85 2.80 -0.51 -27.95
CA GLU A 85 1.89 -1.20 -28.87
C GLU A 85 0.55 -0.46 -29.02
N SER A 86 0.21 0.45 -28.09
CA SER A 86 -1.01 1.26 -28.17
C SER A 86 -0.90 2.46 -29.12
N LEU A 87 0.34 2.89 -29.48
CA LEU A 87 0.57 4.10 -30.26
C LEU A 87 -0.14 4.09 -31.63
N PRO A 88 -0.08 3.02 -32.45
CA PRO A 88 -0.76 3.00 -33.74
C PRO A 88 -2.28 3.18 -33.63
N TYR A 89 -2.89 2.65 -32.57
CA TYR A 89 -4.34 2.76 -32.34
C TYR A 89 -4.74 4.17 -31.91
N LEU A 90 -3.93 4.84 -31.10
CA LEU A 90 -4.12 6.25 -30.78
C LEU A 90 -3.98 7.11 -32.05
N SER A 91 -2.90 6.91 -32.83
CA SER A 91 -2.69 7.62 -34.10
C SER A 91 -3.87 7.43 -35.06
N TYR A 92 -4.37 6.20 -35.16
CA TYR A 92 -5.53 5.86 -35.97
C TYR A 92 -6.79 6.60 -35.53
N PHE A 93 -7.08 6.60 -34.22
CA PHE A 93 -8.25 7.29 -33.67
C PHE A 93 -8.25 8.78 -34.04
N PHE A 94 -7.15 9.49 -33.81
CA PHE A 94 -7.05 10.92 -34.11
C PHE A 94 -7.10 11.19 -35.62
N THR A 95 -6.39 10.40 -36.43
CA THR A 95 -6.44 10.55 -37.90
C THR A 95 -7.86 10.33 -38.45
N SER A 96 -8.61 9.42 -37.83
CA SER A 96 -9.98 9.09 -38.24
C SER A 96 -10.96 10.25 -38.06
N ILE A 97 -10.68 11.22 -37.18
CA ILE A 97 -11.55 12.40 -36.95
C ILE A 97 -11.73 13.20 -38.25
N ALA A 98 -10.63 13.56 -38.91
CA ALA A 98 -10.65 14.31 -40.15
C ALA A 98 -11.18 13.45 -41.32
N GLN A 99 -10.84 12.15 -41.34
CA GLN A 99 -11.30 11.22 -42.38
C GLN A 99 -12.83 11.00 -42.34
N ALA A 100 -13.40 10.93 -41.14
CA ALA A 100 -14.85 10.84 -40.92
C ALA A 100 -15.56 12.19 -41.06
N ARG A 101 -14.81 13.29 -41.28
CA ARG A 101 -15.34 14.66 -41.40
C ARG A 101 -16.22 15.08 -40.21
N LEU A 102 -15.78 14.74 -39.00
CA LEU A 102 -16.55 15.04 -37.80
C LEU A 102 -16.73 16.55 -37.61
N LEU A 103 -17.88 16.94 -37.07
CA LEU A 103 -18.18 18.28 -36.60
C LEU A 103 -18.70 18.16 -35.17
N TRP A 104 -18.25 19.03 -34.28
CA TRP A 104 -18.67 19.04 -32.89
C TRP A 104 -18.93 20.47 -32.42
N ALA A 105 -19.92 20.63 -31.54
CA ALA A 105 -20.18 21.88 -30.85
C ALA A 105 -19.43 21.90 -29.51
N SER A 106 -19.22 23.10 -28.98
CA SER A 106 -18.72 23.28 -27.61
C SER A 106 -19.66 22.59 -26.61
N GLU A 107 -19.08 21.88 -25.65
CA GLU A 107 -19.75 21.11 -24.59
C GLU A 107 -20.60 19.94 -25.09
N SER A 108 -20.47 19.55 -26.36
CA SER A 108 -21.14 18.35 -26.88
C SER A 108 -20.55 17.05 -26.31
N GLU A 109 -21.31 15.97 -26.37
CA GLU A 109 -20.84 14.62 -25.99
C GLU A 109 -19.62 14.21 -26.83
N LEU A 110 -19.61 14.55 -28.12
CA LEU A 110 -18.49 14.30 -29.01
C LEU A 110 -17.23 15.07 -28.56
N GLU A 111 -17.34 16.37 -28.26
CA GLU A 111 -16.20 17.14 -27.73
C GLU A 111 -15.71 16.56 -26.40
N THR A 112 -16.63 16.17 -25.51
CA THR A 112 -16.29 15.56 -24.22
C THR A 112 -15.51 14.25 -24.40
N MET A 113 -15.91 13.41 -25.35
CA MET A 113 -15.17 12.20 -25.71
C MET A 113 -13.79 12.52 -26.27
N LEU A 114 -13.65 13.54 -27.13
CA LEU A 114 -12.36 13.98 -27.67
C LEU A 114 -11.43 14.50 -26.57
N ILE A 115 -11.94 15.31 -25.64
CA ILE A 115 -11.20 15.79 -24.46
C ILE A 115 -10.71 14.60 -23.61
N ARG A 116 -11.58 13.60 -23.38
CA ARG A 116 -11.21 12.38 -22.67
C ARG A 116 -10.14 11.58 -23.42
N ALA A 117 -10.24 11.46 -24.74
CA ALA A 117 -9.23 10.80 -25.57
C ALA A 117 -7.87 11.51 -25.49
N CYS A 118 -7.84 12.85 -25.40
CA CYS A 118 -6.60 13.58 -25.11
C CYS A 118 -6.04 13.23 -23.72
N GLY A 119 -6.89 13.02 -22.72
CA GLY A 119 -6.50 12.47 -21.43
C GLY A 119 -5.94 11.05 -21.51
N ASP A 120 -6.52 10.20 -22.35
CA ASP A 120 -6.01 8.84 -22.61
C ASP A 120 -4.60 8.89 -23.23
N VAL A 121 -4.32 9.82 -24.16
CA VAL A 121 -2.95 10.03 -24.69
C VAL A 121 -1.99 10.40 -23.58
N VAL A 122 -2.40 11.30 -22.68
CA VAL A 122 -1.54 11.71 -21.56
C VAL A 122 -1.17 10.51 -20.69
N GLN A 123 -2.17 9.71 -20.33
CA GLN A 123 -1.97 8.50 -19.54
C GLN A 123 -1.11 7.46 -20.29
N ALA A 124 -1.30 7.30 -21.60
CA ALA A 124 -0.51 6.40 -22.42
C ALA A 124 0.97 6.81 -22.47
N MET A 125 1.25 8.11 -22.63
CA MET A 125 2.64 8.62 -22.62
C MET A 125 3.30 8.45 -21.25
N GLN A 126 2.53 8.63 -20.16
CA GLN A 126 3.03 8.37 -18.82
C GLN A 126 3.35 6.88 -18.62
N ALA A 127 2.43 5.99 -19.01
CA ALA A 127 2.65 4.55 -18.97
C ALA A 127 3.85 4.11 -19.83
N LEU A 128 4.10 4.77 -20.97
CA LEU A 128 5.25 4.54 -21.82
C LEU A 128 6.57 4.88 -21.12
N LYS A 129 6.65 6.05 -20.47
CA LYS A 129 7.83 6.44 -19.67
C LYS A 129 8.07 5.51 -18.49
N GLU A 130 7.02 4.98 -17.88
CA GLU A 130 7.11 4.04 -16.77
C GLU A 130 7.53 2.63 -17.21
N SER A 131 7.03 2.15 -18.36
CA SER A 131 7.39 0.83 -18.89
C SER A 131 8.81 0.79 -19.45
N ARG A 132 9.37 1.94 -19.85
CA ARG A 132 10.73 2.09 -20.39
C ARG A 132 11.06 1.06 -21.49
N PRO A 133 10.26 0.96 -22.57
CA PRO A 133 10.60 0.09 -23.68
C PRO A 133 11.93 0.52 -24.32
N SER A 134 12.56 -0.43 -25.03
CA SER A 134 13.76 -0.15 -25.81
C SER A 134 13.55 0.99 -26.80
N ARG A 135 14.57 1.83 -26.96
CA ARG A 135 14.58 2.98 -27.88
C ARG A 135 14.80 2.50 -29.32
N THR A 136 13.73 2.03 -29.98
CA THR A 136 13.79 1.52 -31.36
C THR A 136 13.26 2.52 -32.38
N GLU A 137 13.53 2.29 -33.67
CA GLU A 137 12.98 3.09 -34.77
C GLU A 137 11.44 3.01 -34.82
N GLU A 138 10.86 1.85 -34.47
CA GLU A 138 9.40 1.68 -34.40
C GLU A 138 8.78 2.55 -33.30
N LEU A 139 9.40 2.60 -32.12
CA LEU A 139 8.95 3.48 -31.04
C LEU A 139 9.05 4.95 -31.47
N GLN A 140 10.14 5.31 -32.13
CA GLN A 140 10.32 6.66 -32.65
C GLN A 140 9.25 7.02 -33.69
N SER A 141 9.00 6.13 -34.66
CA SER A 141 7.98 6.33 -35.70
C SER A 141 6.58 6.45 -35.08
N GLY A 142 6.24 5.57 -34.13
CA GLY A 142 4.93 5.59 -33.47
C GLY A 142 4.64 6.89 -32.73
N LEU A 143 5.64 7.46 -32.05
CA LEU A 143 5.50 8.77 -31.39
C LEU A 143 5.34 9.92 -32.41
N LEU A 144 6.12 9.89 -33.50
CA LEU A 144 6.04 10.89 -34.57
C LEU A 144 4.70 10.82 -35.31
N GLU A 145 4.19 9.62 -35.58
CA GLU A 145 2.88 9.40 -36.19
C GLU A 145 1.75 9.93 -35.31
N LEU A 146 1.80 9.66 -34.01
CA LEU A 146 0.80 10.19 -33.07
C LEU A 146 0.87 11.72 -33.01
N GLN A 147 2.06 12.29 -33.02
CA GLN A 147 2.26 13.74 -33.08
C GLN A 147 1.65 14.34 -34.37
N ARG A 148 1.87 13.72 -35.53
CA ARG A 148 1.26 14.14 -36.82
C ARG A 148 -0.26 14.01 -36.82
N ALA A 149 -0.79 12.94 -36.25
CA ALA A 149 -2.25 12.73 -36.15
C ALA A 149 -2.91 13.85 -35.33
N LEU A 150 -2.30 14.24 -34.20
CA LEU A 150 -2.77 15.35 -33.37
C LEU A 150 -2.65 16.71 -34.09
N LEU A 151 -1.55 16.97 -34.81
CA LEU A 151 -1.40 18.18 -35.63
C LEU A 151 -2.44 18.26 -36.76
N THR A 152 -2.78 17.12 -37.36
CA THR A 152 -3.86 17.03 -38.35
C THR A 152 -5.20 17.42 -37.74
N CYS A 153 -5.45 17.00 -36.50
CA CYS A 153 -6.66 17.39 -35.75
C CYS A 153 -6.68 18.89 -35.44
N ASP A 154 -5.54 19.47 -35.03
CA ASP A 154 -5.40 20.92 -34.81
C ASP A 154 -5.74 21.70 -36.08
N THR A 155 -5.16 21.29 -37.22
CA THR A 155 -5.39 21.90 -38.55
C THR A 155 -6.85 21.80 -38.96
N TYR A 156 -7.42 20.60 -38.86
CA TYR A 156 -8.81 20.35 -39.20
C TYR A 156 -9.77 21.19 -38.34
N SER A 157 -9.50 21.31 -37.03
CA SER A 157 -10.30 22.13 -36.12
C SER A 157 -10.27 23.60 -36.53
N LEU A 158 -9.09 24.12 -36.87
CA LEU A 158 -8.93 25.50 -37.32
C LEU A 158 -9.68 25.76 -38.63
N GLU A 159 -9.50 24.91 -39.63
CA GLU A 159 -10.16 25.03 -40.94
C GLU A 159 -11.69 24.98 -40.87
N LYS A 160 -12.23 24.24 -39.90
CA LYS A 160 -13.67 24.07 -39.68
C LYS A 160 -14.26 25.02 -38.65
N GLY A 161 -13.45 25.86 -38.00
CA GLY A 161 -13.91 26.76 -36.93
C GLY A 161 -14.40 26.03 -35.68
N LEU A 162 -13.82 24.87 -35.38
CA LEU A 162 -14.17 24.02 -34.24
C LEU A 162 -13.29 24.34 -33.03
N SER A 163 -13.75 23.95 -31.85
CA SER A 163 -12.92 23.97 -30.64
C SER A 163 -11.75 22.99 -30.76
N CYS A 164 -10.60 23.34 -30.18
CA CYS A 164 -9.36 22.59 -30.30
C CYS A 164 -8.94 21.97 -28.94
N PRO A 165 -9.33 20.72 -28.63
CA PRO A 165 -8.98 20.04 -27.38
C PRO A 165 -7.58 19.41 -27.37
N PHE A 166 -6.88 19.33 -28.51
CA PHE A 166 -5.74 18.42 -28.71
C PHE A 166 -4.38 18.93 -28.20
N THR A 167 -4.28 20.21 -27.82
CA THR A 167 -3.02 20.85 -27.37
C THR A 167 -2.33 20.05 -26.26
N ARG A 168 -3.11 19.61 -25.26
CA ARG A 168 -2.61 18.88 -24.09
C ARG A 168 -1.93 17.56 -24.47
N ALA A 169 -2.59 16.77 -25.32
CA ALA A 169 -2.05 15.52 -25.84
C ALA A 169 -0.77 15.76 -26.64
N ARG A 170 -0.76 16.78 -27.51
CA ARG A 170 0.41 17.12 -28.34
C ARG A 170 1.63 17.49 -27.50
N VAL A 171 1.44 18.30 -26.46
CA VAL A 171 2.50 18.70 -25.53
C VAL A 171 3.09 17.48 -24.82
N GLN A 172 2.24 16.57 -24.31
CA GLN A 172 2.73 15.36 -23.64
C GLN A 172 3.43 14.38 -24.58
N VAL A 173 2.96 14.21 -25.82
CA VAL A 173 3.64 13.36 -26.83
C VAL A 173 5.01 13.94 -27.17
N THR A 174 5.10 15.27 -27.32
CA THR A 174 6.38 15.96 -27.57
C THR A 174 7.35 15.76 -26.40
N ASP A 175 6.87 15.88 -25.17
CA ASP A 175 7.67 15.64 -23.97
C ASP A 175 8.15 14.18 -23.84
N ALA A 176 7.29 13.21 -24.17
CA ALA A 176 7.68 11.81 -24.22
C ALA A 176 8.74 11.56 -25.31
N TYR A 177 8.57 12.14 -26.50
CA TYR A 177 9.55 12.05 -27.58
C TYR A 177 10.92 12.59 -27.16
N SER A 178 10.98 13.79 -26.58
CA SER A 178 12.23 14.38 -26.07
C SER A 178 12.87 13.54 -24.97
N TRP A 179 12.07 12.85 -24.16
CA TRP A 179 12.58 11.98 -23.09
C TRP A 179 13.25 10.70 -23.64
N PHE A 180 12.64 10.07 -24.64
CA PHE A 180 13.22 8.87 -25.28
C PHE A 180 14.36 9.21 -26.25
N PHE A 181 14.25 10.32 -26.98
CA PHE A 181 15.13 10.70 -28.07
C PHE A 181 15.68 12.14 -27.91
N PRO A 182 16.44 12.43 -26.84
CA PRO A 182 16.86 13.80 -26.50
C PRO A 182 17.77 14.48 -27.51
N ASN A 183 18.48 13.71 -28.36
CA ASN A 183 19.40 14.23 -29.37
C ASN A 183 18.79 14.34 -30.77
N ASN A 184 17.52 13.97 -30.93
CA ASN A 184 16.84 14.00 -32.22
C ASN A 184 16.07 15.31 -32.40
N ALA A 185 16.00 15.79 -33.65
CA ALA A 185 15.20 16.96 -33.98
C ALA A 185 13.72 16.70 -33.70
N LEU A 186 13.04 17.69 -33.13
CA LEU A 186 11.58 17.68 -33.01
C LEU A 186 10.94 17.89 -34.39
N LEU A 187 9.71 17.43 -34.57
CA LEU A 187 8.93 17.83 -35.74
C LEU A 187 8.71 19.35 -35.72
N ASP A 188 8.86 20.00 -36.87
CA ASP A 188 8.48 21.39 -37.05
C ASP A 188 6.97 21.54 -36.81
N ILE A 189 6.62 22.30 -35.78
CA ILE A 189 5.23 22.65 -35.46
C ILE A 189 4.99 24.03 -36.07
N PRO A 190 4.08 24.18 -37.06
CA PRO A 190 3.81 25.47 -37.67
C PRO A 190 3.38 26.52 -36.63
N GLU A 191 3.78 27.79 -36.81
CA GLU A 191 3.55 28.87 -35.83
C GLU A 191 2.07 29.06 -35.44
N HIS A 192 1.13 28.77 -36.34
CA HIS A 192 -0.31 28.85 -36.07
C HIS A 192 -0.86 27.70 -35.21
N HIS A 193 -0.06 26.65 -34.97
CA HIS A 193 -0.34 25.55 -34.05
C HIS A 193 0.37 25.68 -32.71
N VAL A 194 1.26 26.67 -32.56
CA VAL A 194 1.71 27.11 -31.24
C VAL A 194 0.45 27.65 -30.56
N GLY A 195 0.12 27.13 -29.37
CA GLY A 195 -1.15 27.39 -28.69
C GLY A 195 -1.49 28.88 -28.60
N PRO A 196 -2.75 29.24 -28.25
CA PRO A 196 -3.24 30.61 -28.32
C PRO A 196 -2.20 31.59 -27.78
N GLN A 197 -1.89 32.63 -28.57
CA GLN A 197 -0.94 33.66 -28.17
C GLN A 197 -1.20 34.06 -26.72
N ILE A 198 -0.15 33.88 -25.92
CA ILE A 198 -0.06 34.09 -24.47
C ILE A 198 -0.49 35.52 -24.05
N SER A 199 -0.64 36.43 -25.01
CA SER A 199 -0.68 37.87 -24.82
C SER A 199 -1.95 38.47 -24.21
N ASN A 200 -3.06 37.73 -24.06
CA ASN A 200 -4.34 38.31 -23.61
C ASN A 200 -5.02 37.58 -22.43
N TRP A 201 -4.26 36.79 -21.67
CA TRP A 201 -4.84 36.00 -20.58
C TRP A 201 -4.65 36.74 -19.27
N VAL A 202 -5.80 37.08 -18.66
CA VAL A 202 -6.08 37.50 -17.28
C VAL A 202 -4.89 38.10 -16.52
N ASN A 203 -5.08 39.32 -16.02
CA ASN A 203 -4.11 40.01 -15.18
C ASN A 203 -4.54 39.85 -13.71
N PRO A 204 -4.35 38.67 -13.09
CA PRO A 204 -4.84 38.40 -11.75
C PRO A 204 -4.06 39.28 -10.78
N ARG A 205 -4.74 40.27 -10.18
CA ARG A 205 -4.18 41.01 -9.05
C ARG A 205 -4.62 40.29 -7.78
N PRO A 206 -3.69 39.81 -6.94
CA PRO A 206 -4.04 39.31 -5.63
C PRO A 206 -4.81 40.40 -4.88
N ASN A 207 -6.02 40.09 -4.39
CA ASN A 207 -6.75 41.04 -3.57
C ASN A 207 -5.97 41.24 -2.25
N ALA A 208 -5.32 42.39 -2.09
CA ALA A 208 -4.48 42.71 -0.93
C ALA A 208 -5.25 42.90 0.39
N GLY A 209 -6.56 42.66 0.39
CA GLY A 209 -7.47 42.95 1.49
C GLY A 209 -7.56 41.91 2.60
N THR A 210 -6.95 40.74 2.48
CA THR A 210 -7.14 39.71 3.52
C THR A 210 -5.88 38.87 3.75
N ILE A 211 -5.38 38.96 4.99
CA ILE A 211 -4.94 37.86 5.87
C ILE A 211 -3.51 38.01 6.42
N ALA A 212 -3.47 38.01 7.76
CA ALA A 212 -2.30 37.97 8.62
C ALA A 212 -1.53 36.63 8.52
N THR A 213 -0.52 36.47 9.39
CA THR A 213 0.38 35.32 9.55
C THR A 213 -0.26 33.91 9.53
N THR A 214 -1.58 33.77 9.62
CA THR A 214 -2.32 32.49 9.51
C THR A 214 -2.31 31.87 8.11
N LEU A 215 -2.05 32.64 7.04
CA LEU A 215 -2.05 32.15 5.65
C LEU A 215 -0.73 31.53 5.19
N TYR A 216 0.38 32.02 5.72
CA TYR A 216 1.71 31.73 5.20
C TYR A 216 2.60 31.15 6.29
N THR A 217 3.49 30.24 5.89
CA THR A 217 4.54 29.70 6.74
C THR A 217 5.87 29.69 5.96
N SER A 218 6.95 29.30 6.62
CA SER A 218 8.26 29.19 5.99
C SER A 218 8.65 27.72 5.84
N LEU A 219 9.14 27.34 4.66
CA LEU A 219 9.87 26.11 4.39
C LEU A 219 11.30 26.50 4.05
N GLY A 220 12.21 26.36 5.01
CA GLY A 220 13.54 26.96 4.89
C GLY A 220 13.44 28.48 4.67
N THR A 221 13.99 28.97 3.56
CA THR A 221 13.94 30.38 3.18
C THR A 221 12.68 30.78 2.39
N LEU A 222 11.88 29.80 1.96
CA LEU A 222 10.71 30.02 1.11
C LEU A 222 9.48 30.33 1.95
N LYS A 223 8.87 31.49 1.74
CA LYS A 223 7.53 31.79 2.27
C LYS A 223 6.48 31.16 1.36
N ILE A 224 5.62 30.34 1.94
CA ILE A 224 4.61 29.57 1.20
C ILE A 224 3.23 29.68 1.85
N PRO A 225 2.13 29.60 1.08
CA PRO A 225 0.80 29.49 1.65
C PRO A 225 0.61 28.13 2.34
N ARG A 226 -0.26 28.06 3.34
CA ARG A 226 -0.56 26.83 4.09
C ARG A 226 -1.53 25.88 3.37
N LEU A 227 -2.04 26.26 2.20
CA LEU A 227 -2.75 25.36 1.29
C LEU A 227 -2.04 25.27 -0.05
N PHE A 228 -1.84 24.04 -0.52
CA PHE A 228 -1.33 23.76 -1.87
C PHE A 228 -2.43 23.11 -2.70
N ASN A 229 -2.51 23.47 -3.97
CA ASN A 229 -3.40 22.81 -4.93
C ASN A 229 -2.72 21.56 -5.47
N GLY A 230 -3.19 20.37 -5.07
CA GLY A 230 -2.66 19.10 -5.57
C GLY A 230 -3.22 18.75 -6.93
N LEU A 231 -2.34 18.43 -7.88
CA LEU A 231 -2.69 18.12 -9.28
C LEU A 231 -2.64 16.63 -9.64
N TRP A 232 -2.69 15.73 -8.64
CA TRP A 232 -2.67 14.28 -8.86
C TRP A 232 -3.75 13.80 -9.85
N GLN A 233 -4.89 14.49 -9.88
CA GLN A 233 -6.03 14.17 -10.74
C GLN A 233 -5.74 14.34 -12.24
N LEU A 234 -4.65 15.02 -12.63
CA LEU A 234 -4.21 15.09 -14.03
C LEU A 234 -3.57 13.78 -14.54
N SER A 235 -3.26 12.84 -13.66
CA SER A 235 -2.64 11.55 -14.01
C SER A 235 -3.54 10.62 -14.84
N SER A 236 -4.86 10.79 -14.81
CA SER A 236 -5.78 9.98 -15.63
C SER A 236 -7.12 10.69 -15.88
N PRO A 237 -7.76 10.46 -17.04
CA PRO A 237 -9.13 10.89 -17.28
C PRO A 237 -10.17 10.29 -16.32
N ALA A 238 -9.80 9.27 -15.52
CA ALA A 238 -10.68 8.68 -14.51
C ALA A 238 -11.11 9.66 -13.39
N TRP A 239 -10.44 10.81 -13.24
CA TRP A 239 -10.87 11.89 -12.34
C TRP A 239 -11.69 12.98 -13.03
N GLY A 240 -11.86 12.89 -14.36
CA GLY A 240 -12.33 13.96 -15.23
C GLY A 240 -11.22 14.44 -16.17
N SER A 241 -11.60 15.17 -17.22
CA SER A 241 -10.65 15.78 -18.15
C SER A 241 -11.16 17.11 -18.64
N ALA A 242 -10.23 18.02 -18.93
CA ALA A 242 -10.51 19.35 -19.42
C ALA A 242 -9.47 19.75 -20.47
N THR A 243 -9.81 20.72 -21.31
CA THR A 243 -8.90 21.30 -22.30
C THR A 243 -7.78 22.11 -21.63
N SER A 244 -6.66 22.33 -22.33
CA SER A 244 -5.60 23.24 -21.87
C SER A 244 -6.12 24.64 -21.54
N LYS A 245 -7.09 25.14 -22.31
CA LYS A 245 -7.74 26.44 -22.06
C LYS A 245 -8.49 26.46 -20.72
N GLN A 246 -9.29 25.42 -20.44
CA GLN A 246 -10.04 25.31 -19.19
C GLN A 246 -9.10 25.13 -17.98
N GLN A 247 -8.03 24.35 -18.12
CA GLN A 247 -7.03 24.14 -17.07
C GLN A 247 -6.24 25.41 -16.76
N ASN A 248 -5.82 26.18 -17.79
CA ASN A 248 -5.17 27.48 -17.59
C ASN A 248 -6.11 28.50 -16.95
N ALA A 249 -7.37 28.57 -17.38
CA ALA A 249 -8.35 29.46 -16.77
C ALA A 249 -8.61 29.12 -15.30
N ALA A 250 -8.63 27.83 -14.97
CA ALA A 250 -8.68 27.31 -13.62
C ALA A 250 -7.48 27.78 -12.76
N LEU A 251 -6.25 27.53 -13.22
CA LEU A 251 -5.03 28.02 -12.56
C LEU A 251 -5.04 29.55 -12.39
N GLY A 252 -5.54 30.30 -13.38
CA GLY A 252 -5.72 31.74 -13.29
C GLY A 252 -6.62 32.15 -12.13
N ARG A 253 -7.81 31.54 -11.99
CA ARG A 253 -8.72 31.81 -10.87
C ARG A 253 -8.13 31.46 -9.51
N LEU A 254 -7.35 30.39 -9.41
CA LEU A 254 -6.63 30.04 -8.18
C LEU A 254 -5.64 31.14 -7.78
N VAL A 255 -4.88 31.67 -8.74
CA VAL A 255 -3.95 32.78 -8.51
C VAL A 255 -4.70 34.07 -8.13
N GLU A 256 -5.82 34.40 -8.79
CA GLU A 256 -6.69 35.54 -8.42
C GLU A 256 -7.16 35.46 -6.96
N ALA A 257 -7.49 34.24 -6.52
CA ALA A 257 -7.94 33.95 -5.16
C ALA A 257 -6.80 33.89 -4.13
N GLY A 258 -5.53 34.04 -4.53
CA GLY A 258 -4.36 33.95 -3.65
C GLY A 258 -3.89 32.51 -3.36
N LEU A 259 -4.47 31.50 -4.01
CA LEU A 259 -4.05 30.10 -3.92
C LEU A 259 -2.89 29.83 -4.90
N VAL A 260 -1.74 30.42 -4.62
CA VAL A 260 -0.59 30.53 -5.56
C VAL A 260 0.37 29.33 -5.57
N ALA A 261 0.15 28.30 -4.73
CA ALA A 261 1.05 27.15 -4.63
C ALA A 261 0.41 25.86 -5.15
N THR A 262 1.22 25.06 -5.85
CA THR A 262 0.75 23.87 -6.56
C THR A 262 1.67 22.68 -6.28
N ASP A 263 1.09 21.53 -5.94
CA ASP A 263 1.80 20.26 -5.73
C ASP A 263 1.59 19.30 -6.89
N MET A 264 2.70 18.78 -7.42
CA MET A 264 2.78 17.94 -8.61
C MET A 264 3.72 16.74 -8.38
N ALA A 265 3.87 15.90 -9.38
CA ALA A 265 4.88 14.85 -9.45
C ALA A 265 5.21 14.54 -10.91
N ASP A 266 6.39 13.96 -11.13
CA ASP A 266 6.81 13.40 -12.42
C ASP A 266 5.78 12.47 -13.06
N HIS A 267 5.15 11.62 -12.24
CA HIS A 267 4.19 10.61 -12.67
C HIS A 267 2.74 11.12 -12.71
N TYR A 268 2.48 12.40 -12.45
CA TYR A 268 1.14 12.99 -12.55
C TYR A 268 0.80 13.37 -14.00
N GLY A 269 1.04 12.44 -14.93
CA GLY A 269 0.81 12.65 -16.36
C GLY A 269 1.54 13.88 -16.88
N ASP A 270 0.78 14.90 -17.24
CA ASP A 270 1.25 16.15 -17.81
C ASP A 270 1.21 17.34 -16.84
N ALA A 271 1.01 17.11 -15.53
CA ALA A 271 0.83 18.18 -14.54
C ALA A 271 1.95 19.24 -14.55
N GLU A 272 3.22 18.82 -14.60
CA GLU A 272 4.36 19.75 -14.67
C GLU A 272 4.36 20.58 -15.95
N LEU A 273 3.93 20.00 -17.09
CA LEU A 273 3.85 20.70 -18.38
C LEU A 273 2.68 21.69 -18.40
N VAL A 274 1.52 21.29 -17.88
CA VAL A 274 0.34 22.16 -17.74
C VAL A 274 0.70 23.39 -16.89
N TYR A 275 1.31 23.16 -15.73
CA TYR A 275 1.73 24.25 -14.86
C TYR A 275 2.85 25.09 -15.48
N GLY A 276 3.81 24.47 -16.17
CA GLY A 276 4.91 25.19 -16.81
C GLY A 276 4.43 26.14 -17.91
N LEU A 277 3.51 25.67 -18.76
CA LEU A 277 2.86 26.52 -19.78
C LEU A 277 2.05 27.64 -19.15
N PHE A 278 1.31 27.36 -18.07
CA PHE A 278 0.60 28.39 -17.32
C PHE A 278 1.56 29.45 -16.78
N ARG A 279 2.61 29.04 -16.07
CA ARG A 279 3.60 29.95 -15.49
C ARG A 279 4.29 30.81 -16.55
N ALA A 280 4.67 30.22 -17.68
CA ALA A 280 5.25 30.95 -18.80
C ALA A 280 4.28 31.96 -19.44
N SER A 281 2.97 31.77 -19.23
CA SER A 281 1.95 32.70 -19.72
C SER A 281 1.69 33.91 -18.80
N LEU A 282 2.19 33.86 -17.56
CA LEU A 282 1.96 34.93 -16.58
C LEU A 282 2.89 36.12 -16.82
N PRO A 283 2.46 37.35 -16.48
CA PRO A 283 3.36 38.49 -16.40
C PRO A 283 4.53 38.20 -15.44
N PRO A 284 5.76 38.67 -15.71
CA PRO A 284 6.94 38.36 -14.88
C PRO A 284 6.73 38.64 -13.38
N ALA A 285 6.05 39.73 -13.03
CA ALA A 285 5.76 40.09 -11.65
C ALA A 285 4.82 39.11 -10.92
N VAL A 286 3.94 38.41 -11.66
CA VAL A 286 3.03 37.38 -11.11
C VAL A 286 3.72 36.02 -11.13
N ALA A 287 4.46 35.71 -12.20
CA ALA A 287 5.20 34.46 -12.34
C ALA A 287 6.18 34.22 -11.16
N THR A 288 6.74 35.28 -10.57
CA THR A 288 7.62 35.19 -9.39
C THR A 288 6.87 34.94 -8.07
N THR A 289 5.54 35.02 -8.05
CA THR A 289 4.72 34.83 -6.83
C THR A 289 4.13 33.43 -6.71
N VAL A 290 4.06 32.69 -7.81
CA VAL A 290 3.52 31.33 -7.83
C VAL A 290 4.60 30.31 -7.40
N VAL A 291 4.17 29.24 -6.74
CA VAL A 291 5.07 28.23 -6.13
C VAL A 291 4.84 26.88 -6.80
N ALA A 292 5.90 26.34 -7.42
CA ALA A 292 5.93 24.99 -7.99
C ALA A 292 6.59 23.99 -7.02
N ALA A 293 5.77 23.17 -6.37
CA ALA A 293 6.24 21.99 -5.67
C ALA A 293 6.05 20.75 -6.56
N THR A 294 7.11 20.00 -6.81
CA THR A 294 7.03 18.74 -7.56
C THR A 294 7.77 17.62 -6.85
N LYS A 295 7.68 16.41 -7.39
CA LYS A 295 8.30 15.21 -6.83
C LYS A 295 9.25 14.53 -7.79
N TRP A 296 10.31 13.96 -7.23
CA TRP A 296 11.05 12.89 -7.86
C TRP A 296 10.76 11.55 -7.22
N CYS A 297 10.05 10.72 -7.97
CA CYS A 297 9.63 9.41 -7.53
C CYS A 297 10.43 8.33 -8.23
N ILE A 298 11.18 7.58 -7.44
CA ILE A 298 11.79 6.32 -7.87
C ILE A 298 10.93 5.21 -7.29
N PHE A 299 10.32 4.41 -8.17
CA PHE A 299 9.41 3.31 -7.82
C PHE A 299 10.02 1.91 -8.02
N ARG A 300 11.22 1.84 -8.59
CA ARG A 300 11.99 0.61 -8.79
C ARG A 300 13.47 0.94 -8.80
N GLN A 301 14.29 -0.08 -8.62
CA GLN A 301 15.74 0.05 -8.75
C GLN A 301 16.10 0.71 -10.09
N PRO A 302 16.87 1.81 -10.08
CA PRO A 302 17.41 2.40 -11.30
C PRO A 302 18.23 1.36 -12.08
N GLU A 303 18.03 1.32 -13.40
CA GLU A 303 18.79 0.46 -14.33
C GLU A 303 20.15 1.06 -14.72
N ILE A 304 20.44 2.25 -14.19
CA ILE A 304 21.67 3.00 -14.44
C ILE A 304 22.31 3.36 -13.10
N ASP A 305 23.63 3.51 -13.11
CA ASP A 305 24.39 3.84 -11.91
C ASP A 305 23.97 5.20 -11.34
N ILE A 306 23.75 5.20 -10.03
CA ILE A 306 23.38 6.41 -9.29
C ILE A 306 24.63 7.28 -9.14
N SER A 307 24.66 8.37 -9.90
CA SER A 307 25.77 9.33 -9.96
C SER A 307 25.28 10.76 -9.73
N ARG A 308 26.22 11.71 -9.57
CA ARG A 308 25.85 13.14 -9.48
C ARG A 308 25.16 13.62 -10.76
N GLN A 309 25.60 13.12 -11.91
CA GLN A 309 25.01 13.43 -13.21
C GLN A 309 23.57 12.90 -13.28
N PHE A 310 23.33 11.67 -12.81
CA PHE A 310 21.99 11.10 -12.72
C PHE A 310 21.03 11.98 -11.90
N VAL A 311 21.48 12.46 -10.74
CA VAL A 311 20.67 13.37 -9.89
C VAL A 311 20.45 14.73 -10.57
N MET A 312 21.49 15.29 -11.23
CA MET A 312 21.38 16.55 -11.95
C MET A 312 20.38 16.47 -13.11
N GLU A 313 20.42 15.41 -13.91
CA GLU A 313 19.49 15.19 -15.02
C GLU A 313 18.04 15.10 -14.54
N ALA A 314 17.80 14.45 -13.41
CA ALA A 314 16.46 14.38 -12.81
C ALA A 314 15.93 15.77 -12.36
N VAL A 315 16.81 16.65 -11.88
CA VAL A 315 16.45 18.04 -11.53
C VAL A 315 16.21 18.86 -12.80
N GLN A 316 17.08 18.75 -13.80
CA GLN A 316 16.98 19.47 -15.07
C GLN A 316 15.73 19.08 -15.85
N GLU A 317 15.36 17.80 -15.87
CA GLU A 317 14.13 17.32 -16.52
C GLU A 317 12.89 18.04 -15.98
N ARG A 318 12.76 18.09 -14.65
CA ARG A 318 11.62 18.73 -13.97
C ARG A 318 11.63 20.24 -14.16
N SER A 319 12.79 20.86 -14.03
CA SER A 319 12.92 22.30 -14.28
C SER A 319 12.52 22.65 -15.72
N ARG A 320 12.92 21.82 -16.69
CA ARG A 320 12.49 21.96 -18.09
C ARG A 320 10.98 21.82 -18.24
N ARG A 321 10.35 20.79 -17.67
CA ARG A 321 8.90 20.56 -17.77
C ARG A 321 8.10 21.72 -17.16
N LEU A 322 8.56 22.26 -16.04
CA LEU A 322 7.97 23.44 -15.41
C LEU A 322 8.30 24.76 -16.14
N GLY A 323 9.20 24.76 -17.12
CA GLY A 323 9.65 25.98 -17.80
C GLY A 323 10.37 26.96 -16.87
N GLY A 324 11.17 26.46 -15.93
CA GLY A 324 11.93 27.28 -14.97
C GLY A 324 12.18 26.57 -13.62
N ARG A 325 12.47 27.35 -12.59
CA ARG A 325 12.84 26.87 -11.25
C ARG A 325 11.79 25.97 -10.58
N ILE A 326 12.25 25.01 -9.79
CA ILE A 326 11.46 24.22 -8.84
C ILE A 326 11.58 24.88 -7.46
N GLU A 327 10.50 25.44 -6.92
CA GLU A 327 10.54 26.03 -5.58
C GLU A 327 10.75 24.97 -4.48
N LEU A 328 10.15 23.79 -4.64
CA LEU A 328 10.31 22.65 -3.74
C LEU A 328 10.33 21.32 -4.52
N LEU A 329 11.44 20.60 -4.46
CA LEU A 329 11.59 19.25 -5.01
C LEU A 329 11.52 18.21 -3.89
N GLN A 330 10.52 17.34 -3.94
CA GLN A 330 10.27 16.34 -2.92
C GLN A 330 10.70 14.95 -3.42
N PHE A 331 11.55 14.26 -2.67
CA PHE A 331 12.11 12.98 -3.10
C PHE A 331 11.36 11.80 -2.49
N HIS A 332 11.01 10.82 -3.32
CA HIS A 332 10.36 9.57 -2.94
C HIS A 332 11.23 8.38 -3.39
N TRP A 333 11.45 7.44 -2.48
CA TRP A 333 12.27 6.24 -2.70
C TRP A 333 11.45 4.96 -2.52
N TYR A 334 11.82 3.90 -3.25
CA TYR A 334 11.01 2.67 -3.34
C TYR A 334 11.34 1.61 -2.27
N ASP A 335 12.58 1.60 -1.75
CA ASP A 335 13.07 0.53 -0.88
C ASP A 335 14.20 1.01 0.04
N TYR A 336 13.89 1.23 1.32
CA TYR A 336 14.86 1.75 2.29
C TYR A 336 15.95 0.75 2.69
N SER A 337 15.86 -0.52 2.29
CA SER A 337 16.97 -1.48 2.44
C SER A 337 18.13 -1.14 1.49
N ASN A 338 17.84 -0.54 0.34
CA ASN A 338 18.84 0.08 -0.52
C ASN A 338 19.11 1.51 -0.05
N LYS A 339 20.33 1.77 0.45
CA LYS A 339 20.78 3.06 1.00
C LYS A 339 21.23 4.09 -0.03
N ASP A 340 21.14 3.81 -1.33
CA ASP A 340 21.50 4.78 -2.39
C ASP A 340 20.73 6.10 -2.31
N TYR A 341 19.55 6.08 -1.70
CA TYR A 341 18.73 7.26 -1.44
C TYR A 341 19.47 8.33 -0.62
N LEU A 342 20.39 7.94 0.27
CA LEU A 342 21.18 8.87 1.09
C LEU A 342 22.15 9.69 0.23
N PHE A 343 22.85 9.04 -0.71
CA PHE A 343 23.70 9.73 -1.68
C PHE A 343 22.89 10.71 -2.53
N ILE A 344 21.72 10.28 -3.01
CA ILE A 344 20.82 11.12 -3.81
C ILE A 344 20.41 12.36 -3.03
N LEU A 345 19.98 12.22 -1.79
CA LEU A 345 19.56 13.34 -0.93
C LEU A 345 20.71 14.33 -0.69
N SER A 346 21.91 13.83 -0.37
CA SER A 346 23.10 14.67 -0.24
C SER A 346 23.43 15.41 -1.54
N ALA A 347 23.29 14.77 -2.70
CA ALA A 347 23.49 15.40 -4.01
C ALA A 347 22.41 16.46 -4.32
N LEU A 348 21.13 16.18 -4.03
CA LEU A 348 20.02 17.13 -4.20
C LEU A 348 20.22 18.40 -3.35
N VAL A 349 20.63 18.24 -2.09
CA VAL A 349 20.93 19.39 -1.22
C VAL A 349 22.09 20.22 -1.78
N LYS A 350 23.17 19.57 -2.28
CA LYS A 350 24.29 20.28 -2.95
C LYS A 350 23.84 21.00 -4.23
N ILE A 351 22.94 20.40 -5.01
CA ILE A 351 22.37 21.02 -6.23
C ILE A 351 21.53 22.25 -5.87
N SER A 352 20.67 22.19 -4.85
CA SER A 352 19.83 23.34 -4.46
C SER A 352 20.62 24.61 -4.11
N ARG A 353 21.88 24.46 -3.70
CA ARG A 353 22.78 25.57 -3.37
C ARG A 353 23.59 26.05 -4.56
N SER A 354 24.05 25.11 -5.39
CA SER A 354 24.92 25.41 -6.53
C SER A 354 24.14 25.84 -7.77
N HIS A 355 22.88 25.42 -7.89
CA HIS A 355 21.98 25.69 -9.00
C HIS A 355 20.59 26.13 -8.50
N PRO A 356 20.51 27.20 -7.68
CA PRO A 356 19.24 27.67 -7.12
C PRO A 356 18.23 28.13 -8.19
N GLU A 357 18.69 28.40 -9.42
CA GLU A 357 17.86 28.67 -10.59
C GLU A 357 17.11 27.43 -11.11
N LEU A 358 17.60 26.22 -10.82
CA LEU A 358 16.94 24.96 -11.16
C LEU A 358 16.04 24.49 -10.03
N VAL A 359 16.53 24.50 -8.78
CA VAL A 359 15.78 24.03 -7.60
C VAL A 359 16.19 24.79 -6.35
N SER A 360 15.21 25.26 -5.57
CA SER A 360 15.48 26.07 -4.36
C SER A 360 15.49 25.27 -3.07
N ASN A 361 14.58 24.31 -2.89
CA ASN A 361 14.44 23.57 -1.64
C ASN A 361 14.22 22.08 -1.91
N ILE A 362 14.71 21.24 -0.99
CA ILE A 362 14.57 19.78 -1.05
C ILE A 362 13.70 19.30 0.10
N GLY A 363 12.73 18.46 -0.21
CA GLY A 363 11.90 17.77 0.77
C GLY A 363 11.91 16.26 0.54
N LEU A 364 11.30 15.54 1.46
CA LEU A 364 11.02 14.11 1.38
C LEU A 364 9.54 13.89 1.02
N CYS A 365 9.20 12.70 0.55
CA CYS A 365 7.84 12.27 0.28
C CYS A 365 7.69 10.80 0.71
N ASN A 366 6.82 10.55 1.68
CA ASN A 366 6.54 9.23 2.29
C ASN A 366 7.73 8.57 2.98
N PHE A 367 8.64 9.37 3.55
CA PHE A 367 9.65 8.85 4.48
C PHE A 367 9.04 8.66 5.86
N ASP A 368 9.24 7.49 6.47
CA ASP A 368 8.87 7.28 7.88
C ASP A 368 9.82 8.03 8.82
N ALA A 369 9.54 7.99 10.13
CA ALA A 369 10.33 8.71 11.12
C ALA A 369 11.79 8.27 11.17
N VAL A 370 12.06 6.96 11.09
CA VAL A 370 13.40 6.38 11.16
C VAL A 370 14.23 6.81 9.96
N HIS A 371 13.69 6.69 8.75
CA HIS A 371 14.40 7.05 7.52
C HIS A 371 14.48 8.56 7.31
N THR A 372 13.52 9.33 7.81
CA THR A 372 13.64 10.81 7.87
C THR A 372 14.82 11.21 8.74
N GLU A 373 14.97 10.60 9.92
CA GLU A 373 16.10 10.86 10.81
C GLU A 373 17.43 10.38 10.21
N GLU A 374 17.48 9.18 9.62
CA GLU A 374 18.66 8.65 8.92
C GLU A 374 19.15 9.61 7.83
N ALA A 375 18.24 10.11 6.99
CA ALA A 375 18.54 11.10 5.96
C ALA A 375 19.10 12.39 6.55
N CYS A 376 18.48 12.92 7.62
CA CYS A 376 18.94 14.16 8.27
C CYS A 376 20.35 14.00 8.84
N LEU A 377 20.63 12.90 9.54
CA LEU A 377 21.93 12.61 10.13
C LEU A 377 23.01 12.42 9.06
N HIS A 378 22.71 11.68 8.00
CA HIS A 378 23.63 11.47 6.89
C HIS A 378 24.03 12.80 6.24
N ILE A 379 23.05 13.62 5.85
CA ILE A 379 23.33 14.92 5.22
C ILE A 379 24.07 15.86 6.17
N LEU A 380 23.66 15.90 7.45
CA LEU A 380 24.35 16.69 8.47
C LEU A 380 25.82 16.30 8.59
N SER A 381 26.14 15.00 8.54
CA SER A 381 27.52 14.50 8.60
C SER A 381 28.35 14.86 7.36
N GLU A 382 27.72 14.88 6.18
CA GLU A 382 28.40 15.17 4.90
C GLU A 382 28.56 16.66 4.61
N ILE A 383 27.56 17.47 4.98
CA ILE A 383 27.41 18.86 4.53
C ILE A 383 27.52 19.86 5.69
N GLY A 384 27.37 19.41 6.94
CA GLY A 384 27.39 20.26 8.13
C GLY A 384 26.05 20.90 8.48
N GLU A 385 25.01 20.67 7.69
CA GLU A 385 23.61 21.05 7.99
C GLU A 385 22.63 20.13 7.26
N VAL A 386 21.37 20.06 7.71
CA VAL A 386 20.38 19.10 7.20
C VAL A 386 19.92 19.41 5.77
N GLY A 387 19.68 20.67 5.42
CA GLY A 387 19.28 21.09 4.06
C GLY A 387 17.91 20.61 3.54
N LEU A 388 17.26 19.65 4.21
CA LEU A 388 15.89 19.22 3.96
C LEU A 388 14.90 20.15 4.69
N VAL A 389 13.82 20.56 4.02
CA VAL A 389 12.85 21.52 4.58
C VAL A 389 11.50 20.89 4.94
N SER A 390 11.17 19.74 4.36
CA SER A 390 9.86 19.13 4.55
C SER A 390 9.83 17.62 4.34
N ASN A 391 8.77 16.97 4.83
CA ASN A 391 8.37 15.63 4.43
C ASN A 391 6.87 15.62 4.09
N GLN A 392 6.52 15.25 2.86
CA GLN A 392 5.14 15.10 2.43
C GLN A 392 4.63 13.71 2.75
N VAL A 393 3.62 13.60 3.62
CA VAL A 393 3.05 12.33 4.07
C VAL A 393 1.52 12.38 4.08
N GLN A 394 0.90 11.21 4.11
CA GLN A 394 -0.54 11.16 4.32
C GLN A 394 -0.89 11.51 5.76
N TYR A 395 -1.81 12.45 5.96
CA TYR A 395 -2.30 12.81 7.29
C TYR A 395 -3.74 13.31 7.20
N SER A 396 -4.65 12.66 7.91
CA SER A 396 -6.06 13.03 8.04
C SER A 396 -6.59 12.73 9.45
N LEU A 397 -7.88 13.02 9.68
CA LEU A 397 -8.60 12.59 10.88
C LEU A 397 -8.75 11.06 11.01
N ILE A 398 -8.52 10.29 9.95
CA ILE A 398 -8.56 8.81 10.00
C ILE A 398 -7.16 8.18 9.95
N ASP A 399 -6.14 8.97 9.65
CA ASP A 399 -4.74 8.55 9.60
C ASP A 399 -3.88 9.61 10.28
N SER A 400 -3.73 9.49 11.60
CA SER A 400 -2.96 10.43 12.43
C SER A 400 -1.58 9.92 12.81
N ARG A 401 -1.09 8.84 12.19
CA ARG A 401 0.24 8.27 12.49
C ARG A 401 1.39 9.29 12.42
N PRO A 402 1.39 10.30 11.51
CA PRO A 402 2.44 11.31 11.50
C PRO A 402 2.58 12.13 12.78
N SER A 403 1.56 12.21 13.64
CA SER A 403 1.62 13.00 14.89
C SER A 403 2.42 12.33 16.01
N ILE A 404 2.85 11.09 15.82
CA ILE A 404 3.59 10.31 16.81
C ILE A 404 5.09 10.61 16.62
N GLN A 405 5.85 9.70 15.99
CA GLN A 405 7.31 9.84 15.88
C GLN A 405 7.74 10.85 14.81
N LEU A 406 7.04 10.93 13.67
CA LEU A 406 7.48 11.77 12.56
C LEU A 406 7.44 13.27 12.90
N ALA A 407 6.41 13.70 13.66
CA ALA A 407 6.33 15.08 14.13
C ALA A 407 7.51 15.46 15.04
N GLU A 408 7.96 14.56 15.91
CA GLU A 408 9.12 14.77 16.78
C GLU A 408 10.41 14.92 15.97
N VAL A 409 10.64 14.01 15.02
CA VAL A 409 11.80 14.07 14.10
C VAL A 409 11.78 15.38 13.30
N CYS A 410 10.61 15.76 12.76
CA CYS A 410 10.47 17.01 12.01
C CYS A 410 10.80 18.22 12.89
N ASN A 411 10.30 18.27 14.13
CA ASN A 411 10.61 19.35 15.05
C ASN A 411 12.11 19.40 15.43
N LYS A 412 12.73 18.23 15.68
CA LYS A 412 14.16 18.11 16.02
C LYS A 412 15.07 18.68 14.94
N TYR A 413 14.80 18.38 13.67
CA TYR A 413 15.62 18.80 12.54
C TYR A 413 15.08 20.03 11.78
N GLN A 414 14.04 20.68 12.31
CA GLN A 414 13.38 21.85 11.72
C GLN A 414 12.75 21.60 10.34
N LEU A 415 12.34 20.37 10.05
CA LEU A 415 11.50 20.04 8.90
C LEU A 415 10.03 20.35 9.19
N LYS A 416 9.24 20.50 8.13
CA LYS A 416 7.79 20.60 8.22
C LYS A 416 7.07 19.47 7.50
N ILE A 417 5.86 19.17 7.96
CA ILE A 417 4.98 18.18 7.34
C ILE A 417 4.09 18.87 6.30
N LEU A 418 4.05 18.32 5.09
CA LEU A 418 3.08 18.63 4.04
C LEU A 418 2.12 17.45 3.97
N THR A 419 0.80 17.68 4.04
CA THR A 419 -0.16 16.58 4.12
C THR A 419 -0.93 16.39 2.83
N TYR A 420 -1.08 15.13 2.39
CA TYR A 420 -2.07 14.78 1.37
C TYR A 420 -3.12 13.82 1.96
N GLY A 421 -4.21 13.60 1.22
CA GLY A 421 -5.25 12.65 1.62
C GLY A 421 -6.10 13.11 2.80
N SER A 422 -5.94 14.35 3.26
CA SER A 422 -6.61 14.89 4.44
C SER A 422 -8.14 14.86 4.36
N LEU A 423 -8.71 14.82 3.14
CA LEU A 423 -10.15 14.73 2.88
C LEU A 423 -10.61 13.35 2.37
N CYS A 424 -9.75 12.32 2.46
CA CYS A 424 -10.07 10.94 2.09
C CYS A 424 -10.66 10.81 0.67
N GLY A 425 -10.01 11.42 -0.33
CA GLY A 425 -10.51 11.40 -1.72
C GLY A 425 -11.83 12.14 -1.94
N GLY A 426 -12.24 12.98 -0.97
CA GLY A 426 -13.52 13.69 -0.99
C GLY A 426 -14.65 12.95 -0.27
N PHE A 427 -14.36 11.88 0.49
CA PHE A 427 -15.33 11.26 1.39
C PHE A 427 -15.66 12.12 2.60
N ILE A 428 -14.73 12.98 3.03
CA ILE A 428 -15.02 14.03 4.01
C ILE A 428 -15.68 15.19 3.25
N ALA A 429 -16.95 15.02 2.87
CA ALA A 429 -17.81 16.06 2.28
C ALA A 429 -19.29 15.79 2.60
N GLU A 430 -20.12 16.82 2.64
CA GLU A 430 -21.54 16.71 3.04
C GLU A 430 -22.34 15.71 2.20
N LYS A 431 -21.98 15.57 0.91
CA LYS A 431 -22.64 14.61 0.00
C LYS A 431 -22.52 13.13 0.44
N TRP A 432 -21.62 12.82 1.39
CA TRP A 432 -21.44 11.48 1.94
C TRP A 432 -22.03 11.31 3.35
N LEU A 433 -22.58 12.38 3.93
CA LEU A 433 -23.21 12.35 5.25
C LEU A 433 -24.59 11.67 5.17
N GLY A 434 -24.82 10.68 6.01
CA GLY A 434 -26.07 9.90 6.05
C GLY A 434 -26.24 8.97 4.84
N VAL A 435 -25.16 8.66 4.12
CA VAL A 435 -25.18 7.78 2.94
C VAL A 435 -24.65 6.39 3.34
N GLU A 436 -25.28 5.35 2.80
CA GLU A 436 -24.82 3.96 2.93
C GLU A 436 -23.42 3.77 2.32
N ALA A 437 -22.71 2.72 2.75
CA ALA A 437 -21.39 2.40 2.22
C ALA A 437 -21.48 2.18 0.70
N PRO A 438 -20.71 2.91 -0.13
CA PRO A 438 -20.77 2.73 -1.57
C PRO A 438 -20.18 1.38 -1.99
N ASP A 439 -20.81 0.73 -2.97
CA ASP A 439 -20.14 -0.32 -3.73
C ASP A 439 -19.05 0.33 -4.61
N ILE A 440 -17.80 0.00 -4.31
CA ILE A 440 -16.62 0.58 -4.95
C ILE A 440 -16.48 0.28 -6.46
N TYR A 441 -17.20 -0.71 -6.97
CA TYR A 441 -17.25 -1.09 -8.38
C TYR A 441 -18.55 -0.73 -9.09
N SER A 442 -19.52 -0.14 -8.38
CA SER A 442 -20.77 0.31 -8.96
C SER A 442 -20.57 1.16 -10.21
N GLU A 443 -21.20 0.75 -11.31
CA GLU A 443 -21.21 1.48 -12.57
C GLU A 443 -22.02 2.79 -12.46
N SER A 444 -22.96 2.87 -11.52
CA SER A 444 -23.82 4.04 -11.31
C SER A 444 -23.19 5.12 -10.42
N LEU A 445 -22.39 4.73 -9.41
CA LEU A 445 -21.75 5.68 -8.48
C LEU A 445 -20.42 6.26 -8.99
N GLN A 446 -19.87 5.73 -10.10
CA GLN A 446 -18.66 6.20 -10.80
C GLN A 446 -17.57 6.79 -9.87
N LEU A 447 -17.15 6.02 -8.87
CA LEU A 447 -16.11 6.48 -7.95
C LEU A 447 -14.80 6.77 -8.68
N THR A 448 -14.17 7.89 -8.30
CA THR A 448 -12.82 8.22 -8.74
C THR A 448 -11.80 7.21 -8.18
N PRO A 449 -10.63 7.02 -8.82
CA PRO A 449 -9.59 6.14 -8.28
C PRO A 449 -9.15 6.52 -6.86
N SER A 450 -9.11 7.82 -6.52
CA SER A 450 -8.82 8.27 -5.16
C SER A 450 -9.87 7.83 -4.16
N GLN A 451 -11.17 7.89 -4.50
CA GLN A 451 -12.23 7.42 -3.61
C GLN A 451 -12.08 5.92 -3.35
N ARG A 452 -11.85 5.10 -4.38
CA ARG A 452 -11.62 3.66 -4.16
C ARG A 452 -10.47 3.40 -3.19
N LYS A 453 -9.33 4.10 -3.36
CA LYS A 453 -8.19 4.00 -2.42
C LYS A 453 -8.57 4.38 -0.98
N TYR A 454 -9.26 5.52 -0.80
CA TYR A 454 -9.58 6.02 0.54
C TYR A 454 -10.75 5.28 1.19
N PHE A 455 -11.58 4.58 0.41
CA PHE A 455 -12.57 3.67 0.96
C PHE A 455 -11.89 2.53 1.72
N ASP A 456 -10.87 1.88 1.11
CA ASP A 456 -10.06 0.85 1.76
C ASP A 456 -9.50 1.38 3.10
N MET A 457 -8.96 2.60 3.10
CA MET A 457 -8.44 3.24 4.31
C MET A 457 -9.48 3.51 5.39
N ILE A 458 -10.67 3.97 5.00
CA ILE A 458 -11.78 4.18 5.93
C ILE A 458 -12.14 2.84 6.58
N THR A 459 -12.24 1.77 5.78
CA THR A 459 -12.60 0.42 6.27
C THR A 459 -11.50 -0.22 7.13
N THR A 460 -10.23 0.12 6.91
CA THR A 460 -9.12 -0.28 7.78
C THR A 460 -9.12 0.51 9.09
N TRP A 461 -9.47 1.80 9.04
CA TRP A 461 -9.52 2.65 10.22
C TRP A 461 -10.68 2.28 11.16
N ALA A 462 -11.88 2.07 10.62
CA ALA A 462 -13.07 1.69 11.37
C ALA A 462 -14.21 1.21 10.43
N SER A 463 -15.40 0.98 10.97
CA SER A 463 -16.58 0.69 10.14
C SER A 463 -17.07 1.95 9.39
N TRP A 464 -17.85 1.76 8.32
CA TRP A 464 -18.51 2.90 7.65
C TRP A 464 -19.43 3.68 8.59
N SER A 465 -20.07 3.01 9.55
CA SER A 465 -20.91 3.64 10.58
C SER A 465 -20.10 4.57 11.51
N ASP A 466 -18.88 4.16 11.87
CA ASP A 466 -17.96 5.02 12.59
C ASP A 466 -17.54 6.24 11.77
N PHE A 467 -17.31 6.04 10.47
CA PHE A 467 -17.02 7.15 9.55
C PHE A 467 -18.19 8.13 9.44
N GLN A 468 -19.44 7.65 9.41
CA GLN A 468 -20.63 8.51 9.46
C GLN A 468 -20.71 9.29 10.77
N SER A 469 -20.35 8.68 11.90
CA SER A 469 -20.28 9.36 13.20
C SER A 469 -19.24 10.49 13.21
N LEU A 470 -18.09 10.29 12.55
CA LEU A 470 -17.09 11.33 12.31
C LEU A 470 -17.65 12.46 11.43
N LEU A 471 -18.31 12.13 10.30
CA LEU A 471 -18.92 13.14 9.43
C LEU A 471 -19.98 13.98 10.16
N GLN A 472 -20.83 13.35 10.99
CA GLN A 472 -21.81 14.06 11.82
C GLN A 472 -21.13 15.00 12.82
N ARG A 473 -20.01 14.58 13.42
CA ARG A 473 -19.24 15.43 14.34
C ARG A 473 -18.66 16.63 13.62
N LEU A 474 -18.06 16.41 12.46
CA LEU A 474 -17.53 17.48 11.62
C LEU A 474 -18.64 18.43 11.19
N LYS A 475 -19.81 17.92 10.81
CA LYS A 475 -20.97 18.74 10.44
C LYS A 475 -21.43 19.64 11.57
N HIS A 476 -21.52 19.12 12.80
CA HIS A 476 -21.90 19.92 13.97
C HIS A 476 -20.94 21.09 14.21
N ILE A 477 -19.63 20.84 14.12
CA ILE A 477 -18.60 21.89 14.25
C ILE A 477 -18.67 22.86 13.07
N ALA A 478 -18.88 22.35 11.86
CA ALA A 478 -18.99 23.16 10.65
C ALA A 478 -20.18 24.13 10.73
N ASP A 479 -21.34 23.66 11.21
CA ASP A 479 -22.54 24.48 11.42
C ASP A 479 -22.32 25.58 12.46
N LYS A 480 -21.65 25.24 13.57
CA LYS A 480 -21.29 26.20 14.62
C LYS A 480 -20.43 27.34 14.09
N HIS A 481 -19.54 27.07 13.16
CA HIS A 481 -18.59 28.05 12.61
C HIS A 481 -18.99 28.61 11.23
N HIS A 482 -20.15 28.21 10.69
CA HIS A 482 -20.64 28.61 9.37
C HIS A 482 -19.65 28.30 8.22
N VAL A 483 -19.01 27.14 8.29
CA VAL A 483 -18.04 26.64 7.29
C VAL A 483 -18.48 25.27 6.78
N ASP A 484 -17.75 24.70 5.83
CA ASP A 484 -18.02 23.37 5.31
C ASP A 484 -17.26 22.31 6.14
N LEU A 485 -17.75 21.07 6.19
CA LEU A 485 -17.09 20.01 6.98
C LEU A 485 -15.66 19.69 6.51
N THR A 486 -15.36 19.98 5.23
CA THR A 486 -14.01 19.93 4.67
C THR A 486 -13.08 20.93 5.35
N ASN A 487 -13.58 22.14 5.66
CA ASN A 487 -12.80 23.17 6.32
C ASN A 487 -12.42 22.77 7.75
N VAL A 488 -13.33 22.15 8.50
CA VAL A 488 -13.07 21.64 9.85
C VAL A 488 -11.97 20.59 9.81
N ALA A 489 -12.07 19.61 8.90
CA ALA A 489 -11.07 18.56 8.76
C ALA A 489 -9.69 19.10 8.35
N THR A 490 -9.65 20.00 7.35
CA THR A 490 -8.41 20.65 6.93
C THR A 490 -7.80 21.49 8.05
N ARG A 491 -8.62 22.24 8.80
CA ARG A 491 -8.14 23.09 9.89
C ARG A 491 -7.55 22.28 11.04
N TRP A 492 -8.20 21.18 11.41
CA TRP A 492 -7.70 20.28 12.45
C TRP A 492 -6.30 19.75 12.13
N VAL A 493 -6.04 19.39 10.86
CA VAL A 493 -4.70 18.95 10.40
C VAL A 493 -3.72 20.13 10.38
N LEU A 494 -4.13 21.29 9.87
CA LEU A 494 -3.28 22.49 9.85
C LEU A 494 -2.88 22.97 11.26
N ASP A 495 -3.70 22.77 12.27
CA ASP A 495 -3.40 23.22 13.63
C ASP A 495 -2.33 22.37 14.33
N ARG A 496 -1.89 21.27 13.71
CA ARG A 496 -0.81 20.45 14.24
C ARG A 496 0.53 21.19 14.09
N PRO A 497 1.35 21.35 15.16
CA PRO A 497 2.54 22.21 15.12
C PRO A 497 3.58 21.89 14.03
N ALA A 498 3.73 20.60 13.70
CA ALA A 498 4.66 20.15 12.67
C ALA A 498 4.12 20.38 11.24
N VAL A 499 2.82 20.61 11.06
CA VAL A 499 2.18 20.72 9.74
C VAL A 499 2.29 22.15 9.19
N ALA A 500 3.01 22.29 8.08
CA ALA A 500 3.08 23.54 7.34
C ALA A 500 1.93 23.71 6.36
N VAL A 501 1.56 22.63 5.66
CA VAL A 501 0.67 22.68 4.49
C VAL A 501 -0.30 21.51 4.49
N VAL A 502 -1.55 21.79 4.11
CA VAL A 502 -2.48 20.75 3.61
C VAL A 502 -2.63 20.90 2.10
N ILE A 503 -2.44 19.78 1.38
CA ILE A 503 -2.61 19.70 -0.07
C ILE A 503 -4.07 19.33 -0.36
N VAL A 504 -4.81 20.25 -0.96
CA VAL A 504 -6.21 20.05 -1.35
C VAL A 504 -6.29 19.63 -2.82
N GLY A 505 -7.08 18.59 -3.08
CA GLY A 505 -7.23 18.04 -4.43
C GLY A 505 -7.95 19.02 -5.36
N THR A 506 -7.34 19.34 -6.50
CA THR A 506 -7.88 20.29 -7.47
C THR A 506 -8.02 19.61 -8.83
N ARG A 507 -9.26 19.49 -9.33
CA ARG A 507 -9.52 18.96 -10.67
C ARG A 507 -9.59 20.12 -11.65
N LEU A 508 -8.43 20.55 -12.17
CA LEU A 508 -8.34 21.72 -13.04
C LEU A 508 -9.29 21.63 -14.24
N GLY A 509 -10.10 22.68 -14.43
CA GLY A 509 -11.13 22.76 -15.46
C GLY A 509 -12.37 21.89 -15.22
N VAL A 510 -12.45 21.18 -14.09
CA VAL A 510 -13.59 20.33 -13.70
C VAL A 510 -14.20 20.80 -12.37
N SER A 511 -13.40 20.93 -11.31
CA SER A 511 -13.84 21.44 -10.01
C SER A 511 -12.66 21.88 -9.13
N GLU A 512 -12.72 23.09 -8.58
CA GLU A 512 -11.60 23.72 -7.85
C GLU A 512 -11.92 24.06 -6.39
N HIS A 513 -13.21 24.17 -6.04
CA HIS A 513 -13.68 24.44 -4.67
C HIS A 513 -13.06 25.68 -3.99
N ILE A 514 -12.69 26.70 -4.78
CA ILE A 514 -11.93 27.88 -4.33
C ILE A 514 -12.58 28.56 -3.12
N GLU A 515 -13.84 28.99 -3.24
CA GLU A 515 -14.55 29.72 -2.18
C GLU A 515 -14.64 28.91 -0.88
N SER A 516 -14.95 27.61 -0.98
CA SER A 516 -14.98 26.69 0.16
C SER A 516 -13.61 26.58 0.81
N ASN A 517 -12.56 26.29 0.04
CA ASN A 517 -11.20 26.12 0.56
C ASN A 517 -10.69 27.37 1.31
N LEU A 518 -11.02 28.57 0.83
CA LEU A 518 -10.63 29.83 1.48
C LEU A 518 -11.21 30.00 2.90
N LYS A 519 -12.39 29.43 3.19
CA LYS A 519 -13.02 29.51 4.53
C LYS A 519 -12.14 28.90 5.63
N VAL A 520 -11.20 28.01 5.30
CA VAL A 520 -10.30 27.41 6.30
C VAL A 520 -9.45 28.45 7.03
N PHE A 521 -9.13 29.56 6.36
CA PHE A 521 -8.23 30.58 6.91
C PHE A 521 -8.91 31.50 7.92
N SER A 522 -10.24 31.62 7.84
CA SER A 522 -11.06 32.31 8.83
C SER A 522 -11.50 31.40 9.99
N LEU A 523 -11.36 30.08 9.85
CA LEU A 523 -11.78 29.12 10.88
C LEU A 523 -10.74 29.04 12.02
N GLN A 524 -11.23 29.14 13.25
CA GLN A 524 -10.49 28.83 14.48
C GLN A 524 -11.29 27.78 15.25
N LEU A 525 -10.71 26.59 15.43
CA LEU A 525 -11.32 25.56 16.28
C LEU A 525 -11.09 25.93 17.74
N ASP A 526 -12.14 25.93 18.55
CA ASP A 526 -11.96 26.13 19.99
C ASP A 526 -11.52 24.84 20.69
N GLU A 527 -11.26 24.94 21.99
CA GLU A 527 -10.80 23.81 22.80
C GLU A 527 -11.82 22.65 22.80
N ASN A 528 -13.11 22.96 22.79
CA ASN A 528 -14.16 21.93 22.79
C ASN A 528 -14.24 21.23 21.43
N ASP A 529 -14.13 21.97 20.33
CA ASP A 529 -14.09 21.40 18.98
C ASP A 529 -12.89 20.47 18.81
N THR A 530 -11.71 20.95 19.22
CA THR A 530 -10.46 20.22 19.12
C THR A 530 -10.49 18.96 19.98
N LYS A 531 -10.88 19.08 21.26
CA LYS A 531 -11.00 17.96 22.19
C LYS A 531 -12.01 16.93 21.68
N SER A 532 -13.15 17.36 21.17
CA SER A 532 -14.17 16.44 20.65
C SER A 532 -13.68 15.63 19.45
N LEU A 533 -12.83 16.21 18.59
CA LEU A 533 -12.23 15.49 17.46
C LEU A 533 -11.08 14.59 17.92
N ASP A 534 -10.21 15.09 18.79
CA ASP A 534 -9.08 14.34 19.33
C ASP A 534 -9.55 13.11 20.13
N ASP A 535 -10.60 13.24 20.95
CA ASP A 535 -11.18 12.12 21.71
C ASP A 535 -11.73 11.00 20.79
N LEU A 536 -12.25 11.36 19.61
CA LEU A 536 -12.75 10.38 18.65
C LEU A 536 -11.61 9.72 17.86
N VAL A 537 -10.63 10.52 17.45
CA VAL A 537 -9.59 10.14 16.49
C VAL A 537 -8.35 9.55 17.17
N LEU A 538 -7.78 10.26 18.14
CA LEU A 538 -6.48 9.90 18.71
C LEU A 538 -6.57 8.69 19.66
N LYS A 539 -7.65 8.56 20.44
CA LYS A 539 -7.90 7.36 21.26
C LYS A 539 -7.99 6.07 20.44
N ARG A 540 -8.39 6.16 19.16
CA ARG A 540 -8.43 5.02 18.23
C ARG A 540 -7.09 4.81 17.53
N ALA A 541 -6.38 5.88 17.20
CA ALA A 541 -5.02 5.80 16.65
C ALA A 541 -4.04 5.16 17.63
N GLU A 542 -4.15 5.45 18.94
CA GLU A 542 -3.38 4.76 19.98
C GLU A 542 -3.66 3.26 20.02
N LYS A 543 -4.88 2.79 19.72
CA LYS A 543 -5.15 1.34 19.62
C LYS A 543 -4.49 0.69 18.42
N VAL A 544 -4.53 1.33 17.24
CA VAL A 544 -3.83 0.84 16.05
C VAL A 544 -2.32 0.85 16.27
N TYR A 545 -1.79 1.90 16.92
CA TYR A 545 -0.38 1.97 17.27
C TYR A 545 -0.01 1.05 18.42
N ILE A 546 -0.88 0.72 19.38
CA ILE A 546 -0.60 -0.31 20.40
C ILE A 546 -0.63 -1.70 19.75
N ILE A 547 -1.45 -1.94 18.72
CA ILE A 547 -1.43 -3.20 17.95
C ILE A 547 -0.15 -3.30 17.09
N ASP A 548 0.30 -2.20 16.47
CA ASP A 548 1.54 -2.16 15.67
C ASP A 548 2.83 -1.97 16.52
N ALA A 549 2.75 -1.35 17.70
CA ALA A 549 3.86 -1.21 18.65
C ALA A 549 3.96 -2.42 19.58
N ALA A 550 2.85 -3.14 19.84
CA ALA A 550 2.93 -4.51 20.37
C ALA A 550 3.61 -5.47 19.38
N SER A 551 3.69 -5.10 18.09
CA SER A 551 4.50 -5.80 17.10
C SER A 551 5.84 -5.11 16.77
N GLY A 552 6.19 -3.97 17.40
CA GLY A 552 7.31 -3.13 16.94
C GLY A 552 8.05 -2.23 17.93
N SER A 553 7.65 -2.09 19.20
CA SER A 553 8.45 -1.36 20.19
C SER A 553 8.45 -2.08 21.55
N LEU A 554 9.63 -2.52 21.96
CA LEU A 554 9.93 -2.98 23.31
C LEU A 554 9.68 -1.84 24.32
N SER A 555 8.45 -1.74 24.84
CA SER A 555 8.33 -1.39 26.25
C SER A 555 8.88 -2.58 27.02
N LEU A 556 9.79 -2.36 27.96
CA LEU A 556 10.31 -3.39 28.86
C LEU A 556 9.12 -4.04 29.57
N ARG A 557 8.62 -5.17 29.04
CA ARG A 557 7.72 -6.06 29.75
C ARG A 557 8.42 -6.43 31.05
N ASP A 558 7.71 -6.38 32.17
CA ASP A 558 8.22 -6.81 33.48
C ASP A 558 8.26 -8.36 33.55
N THR A 559 8.93 -8.95 32.57
CA THR A 559 8.98 -10.40 32.39
C THR A 559 9.93 -11.00 33.43
N PRO A 560 9.52 -12.05 34.17
CA PRO A 560 10.40 -12.74 35.11
C PRO A 560 11.66 -13.27 34.41
N SER A 561 12.75 -13.47 35.17
CA SER A 561 14.05 -13.90 34.60
C SER A 561 13.99 -15.22 33.82
N GLN A 562 13.07 -16.12 34.18
CA GLN A 562 12.80 -17.37 33.45
C GLN A 562 12.05 -17.18 32.12
N GLY A 563 11.52 -15.97 31.88
CA GLY A 563 10.85 -15.55 30.64
C GLY A 563 9.38 -15.94 30.53
N TYR A 564 8.71 -16.31 31.62
CA TYR A 564 7.26 -16.55 31.70
C TYR A 564 6.77 -16.43 33.14
N PHE A 565 5.49 -16.12 33.32
CA PHE A 565 4.81 -16.20 34.62
C PHE A 565 4.23 -17.59 34.83
N ASN A 566 4.30 -18.12 36.05
CA ASN A 566 3.69 -19.41 36.38
C ASN A 566 2.15 -19.28 36.41
N PRO A 567 1.40 -19.99 35.54
CA PRO A 567 -0.06 -19.88 35.49
C PRO A 567 -0.76 -20.09 36.84
N SER A 568 -0.25 -21.01 37.66
CA SER A 568 -0.82 -21.34 38.97
C SER A 568 -0.73 -20.20 39.99
N SER A 569 0.13 -19.20 39.76
CA SER A 569 0.27 -18.06 40.68
C SER A 569 -0.95 -17.13 40.64
N ASN A 570 -1.73 -17.16 39.56
CA ASN A 570 -2.85 -16.26 39.29
C ASN A 570 -4.13 -17.02 38.85
N GLY A 571 -4.36 -18.21 39.42
CA GLY A 571 -5.61 -18.96 39.19
C GLY A 571 -5.71 -19.69 37.85
N GLY A 572 -4.62 -19.75 37.08
CA GLY A 572 -4.46 -20.62 35.91
C GLY A 572 -3.85 -21.98 36.24
N SER A 573 -3.50 -22.77 35.23
CA SER A 573 -2.83 -24.07 35.38
C SER A 573 -1.97 -24.42 34.16
N MET A 574 -1.09 -25.40 34.29
CA MET A 574 -0.37 -26.02 33.18
C MET A 574 -1.18 -27.15 32.51
N LEU A 575 -2.51 -27.06 32.57
CA LEU A 575 -3.43 -28.08 32.10
C LEU A 575 -4.51 -27.44 31.22
N THR A 576 -4.84 -28.08 30.10
CA THR A 576 -5.93 -27.65 29.21
C THR A 576 -7.29 -28.07 29.76
N THR A 577 -8.36 -27.50 29.24
CA THR A 577 -9.75 -27.88 29.52
C THR A 577 -10.45 -28.16 28.21
N VAL A 578 -11.17 -29.29 28.15
CA VAL A 578 -11.95 -29.73 26.99
C VAL A 578 -13.34 -30.11 27.47
N GLU A 579 -14.37 -29.69 26.75
CA GLU A 579 -15.74 -30.12 27.02
C GLU A 579 -15.92 -31.59 26.57
N ASN A 580 -16.63 -32.40 27.35
CA ASN A 580 -17.03 -33.78 26.98
C ASN A 580 -15.93 -34.87 26.89
N THR A 581 -14.88 -34.82 27.71
CA THR A 581 -13.93 -35.94 27.82
C THR A 581 -14.57 -37.22 28.39
N SER A 582 -14.03 -38.40 28.11
CA SER A 582 -14.48 -39.67 28.70
C SER A 582 -13.32 -40.45 29.36
N PRO A 583 -13.27 -40.55 30.71
CA PRO A 583 -14.11 -39.91 31.73
C PRO A 583 -14.14 -38.37 31.67
N LEU A 584 -15.22 -37.76 32.19
CA LEU A 584 -15.42 -36.31 32.24
C LEU A 584 -14.37 -35.61 33.12
N GLY A 585 -13.92 -34.43 32.68
CA GLY A 585 -13.00 -33.57 33.45
C GLY A 585 -11.52 -33.93 33.30
N GLN A 586 -11.16 -34.68 32.25
CA GLN A 586 -9.77 -34.93 31.91
C GLN A 586 -9.15 -33.72 31.21
N GLN A 587 -7.85 -33.54 31.40
CA GLN A 587 -7.09 -32.36 30.96
C GLN A 587 -5.80 -32.79 30.26
N GLU A 588 -5.28 -31.99 29.34
CA GLU A 588 -4.00 -32.28 28.68
C GLU A 588 -2.85 -31.45 29.28
N PRO A 589 -1.65 -32.04 29.42
CA PRO A 589 -0.49 -31.35 29.96
C PRO A 589 0.08 -30.35 28.96
N ILE A 590 0.19 -29.09 29.39
CA ILE A 590 1.07 -28.10 28.74
C ILE A 590 2.50 -28.44 29.19
N ASN A 591 3.26 -29.10 28.33
CA ASN A 591 4.54 -29.75 28.65
C ASN A 591 5.76 -29.09 27.99
N LEU A 592 5.57 -27.98 27.28
CA LEU A 592 6.63 -27.13 26.71
C LEU A 592 6.31 -25.64 26.90
N ILE A 593 7.35 -24.81 27.10
CA ILE A 593 7.23 -23.33 27.11
C ILE A 593 8.33 -22.74 26.23
N ILE A 594 7.97 -21.97 25.19
CA ILE A 594 8.92 -21.09 24.50
C ILE A 594 9.00 -19.80 25.29
N SER A 595 10.14 -19.61 25.96
CA SER A 595 10.40 -18.49 26.85
C SER A 595 10.39 -17.17 26.10
N ALA A 596 9.87 -16.11 26.73
CA ALA A 596 9.96 -14.74 26.22
C ALA A 596 11.40 -14.19 26.15
N ASN A 597 12.38 -14.92 26.69
CA ASN A 597 13.80 -14.67 26.48
C ASN A 597 14.31 -15.11 25.09
N SER A 598 13.43 -15.65 24.25
CA SER A 598 13.68 -15.96 22.84
C SER A 598 13.69 -14.69 22.00
N ASP A 599 14.21 -14.80 20.77
CA ASP A 599 14.23 -13.70 19.82
C ASP A 599 12.82 -13.19 19.53
N SER A 600 12.68 -11.86 19.41
CA SER A 600 11.37 -11.21 19.27
C SER A 600 10.61 -11.64 18.01
N ALA A 601 11.33 -12.08 16.97
CA ALA A 601 10.75 -12.65 15.77
C ALA A 601 9.99 -13.95 16.08
N VAL A 602 10.61 -14.87 16.84
CA VAL A 602 10.02 -16.18 17.18
C VAL A 602 8.77 -16.05 18.06
N LEU A 603 8.64 -14.96 18.82
CA LEU A 603 7.48 -14.71 19.68
C LEU A 603 6.28 -14.08 18.96
N LYS A 604 6.36 -13.92 17.63
CA LYS A 604 5.25 -13.48 16.78
C LYS A 604 4.68 -14.68 16.06
N ASP A 605 3.38 -14.93 16.24
CA ASP A 605 2.69 -15.94 15.44
C ASP A 605 2.66 -15.51 13.97
N GLY A 606 3.17 -16.38 13.10
CA GLY A 606 3.36 -16.10 11.68
C GLY A 606 4.53 -16.85 11.06
N ASN A 607 4.56 -16.83 9.73
CA ASN A 607 5.54 -17.53 8.89
C ASN A 607 6.48 -16.55 8.15
N ILE A 608 6.58 -15.30 8.62
CA ILE A 608 7.42 -14.25 8.06
C ILE A 608 8.55 -13.87 9.03
N ASP A 609 9.67 -13.38 8.51
CA ASP A 609 10.81 -12.86 9.27
C ASP A 609 11.36 -13.80 10.38
N GLY A 610 11.25 -15.12 10.21
CA GLY A 610 11.69 -16.10 11.22
C GLY A 610 10.70 -16.24 12.37
N GLY A 611 9.40 -16.00 12.11
CA GLY A 611 8.30 -16.09 13.05
C GLY A 611 8.08 -17.47 13.67
N LEU A 612 7.16 -17.56 14.63
CA LEU A 612 6.87 -18.76 15.40
C LEU A 612 6.58 -19.98 14.51
N GLN A 613 5.83 -19.79 13.42
CA GLN A 613 5.52 -20.89 12.50
C GLN A 613 6.72 -21.28 11.63
N ASN A 614 7.65 -20.37 11.33
CA ASN A 614 8.91 -20.76 10.68
C ASN A 614 9.75 -21.63 11.61
N TYR A 615 9.75 -21.33 12.91
CA TYR A 615 10.39 -22.16 13.91
C TYR A 615 9.71 -23.53 14.00
N PHE A 616 8.39 -23.62 14.07
CA PHE A 616 7.69 -24.92 14.06
C PHE A 616 7.97 -25.74 12.80
N ASN A 617 7.98 -25.10 11.62
CA ASN A 617 8.35 -25.75 10.37
C ASN A 617 9.80 -26.26 10.39
N SER A 618 10.72 -25.62 11.12
CA SER A 618 12.09 -26.12 11.25
C SER A 618 12.21 -27.34 12.15
N LEU A 619 11.16 -27.65 12.93
CA LEU A 619 11.07 -28.85 13.77
C LEU A 619 10.33 -30.01 13.07
N GLY A 620 9.88 -29.83 11.82
CA GLY A 620 9.09 -30.81 11.05
C GLY A 620 7.58 -30.77 11.33
N PHE A 621 7.05 -29.62 11.77
CA PHE A 621 5.63 -29.45 12.04
C PHE A 621 5.04 -28.35 11.18
N ALA A 622 3.86 -28.58 10.63
CA ALA A 622 3.14 -27.63 9.80
C ALA A 622 1.71 -27.42 10.31
N GLY A 623 1.05 -26.40 9.79
CA GLY A 623 -0.36 -26.12 10.08
C GLY A 623 -1.28 -27.24 9.61
N GLU A 624 -2.52 -27.21 10.08
CA GLU A 624 -3.50 -28.25 9.79
C GLU A 624 -3.76 -28.45 8.29
N CYS A 625 -4.07 -29.70 7.92
CA CYS A 625 -4.29 -30.13 6.54
C CYS A 625 -5.29 -29.21 5.82
N LEU A 626 -4.83 -28.47 4.80
CA LEU A 626 -5.63 -27.52 4.02
C LEU A 626 -6.38 -26.47 4.87
N GLY A 627 -5.92 -26.18 6.09
CA GLY A 627 -6.59 -25.30 7.05
C GLY A 627 -7.90 -25.87 7.61
N ASN A 628 -8.12 -27.18 7.48
CA ASN A 628 -9.32 -27.84 8.00
C ASN A 628 -9.11 -28.25 9.46
N HIS A 629 -9.85 -27.60 10.35
CA HIS A 629 -9.85 -27.93 11.77
C HIS A 629 -10.97 -28.94 12.07
N LEU A 630 -10.59 -30.19 12.38
CA LEU A 630 -11.52 -31.25 12.79
C LEU A 630 -11.26 -31.61 14.26
N GLY A 631 -12.13 -31.14 15.14
CA GLY A 631 -12.05 -31.32 16.59
C GLY A 631 -12.59 -30.10 17.34
N ASP A 632 -12.88 -30.25 18.63
CA ASP A 632 -13.24 -29.11 19.49
C ASP A 632 -11.97 -28.37 19.91
N ASP A 633 -12.03 -27.03 19.95
CA ASP A 633 -10.94 -26.20 20.47
C ASP A 633 -10.69 -26.51 21.94
N GLN A 634 -9.41 -26.69 22.30
CA GLN A 634 -9.03 -26.81 23.71
C GLN A 634 -8.79 -25.44 24.32
N GLN A 635 -9.20 -25.29 25.58
CA GLN A 635 -9.04 -24.05 26.33
C GLN A 635 -7.90 -24.15 27.35
N ALA A 636 -7.22 -23.05 27.63
CA ALA A 636 -6.26 -22.95 28.72
C ALA A 636 -6.41 -21.62 29.46
N ASN A 637 -6.16 -21.63 30.77
CA ASN A 637 -6.03 -20.42 31.58
C ASN A 637 -4.58 -20.26 32.02
N LEU A 638 -3.88 -19.29 31.42
CA LEU A 638 -2.45 -19.06 31.63
C LEU A 638 -2.14 -18.16 32.84
N GLY A 639 -3.14 -17.82 33.67
CA GLY A 639 -2.96 -16.96 34.84
C GLY A 639 -2.63 -15.50 34.49
N ASP A 640 -2.93 -15.08 33.27
CA ASP A 640 -2.64 -13.75 32.73
C ASP A 640 -3.83 -12.79 32.79
N GLY A 641 -4.94 -13.24 33.40
CA GLY A 641 -6.16 -12.44 33.56
C GLY A 641 -7.14 -12.55 32.40
N ASN A 642 -6.83 -13.32 31.35
CA ASN A 642 -7.77 -13.59 30.26
C ASN A 642 -8.79 -14.70 30.59
N GLY A 643 -8.58 -15.47 31.67
CA GLY A 643 -9.41 -16.62 32.00
C GLY A 643 -9.14 -17.80 31.06
N LEU A 644 -10.16 -18.62 30.79
CA LEU A 644 -10.06 -19.71 29.81
C LEU A 644 -10.16 -19.14 28.39
N ILE A 645 -9.13 -19.37 27.58
CA ILE A 645 -9.07 -18.97 26.17
C ILE A 645 -8.81 -20.19 25.28
N ASN A 646 -9.39 -20.18 24.07
CA ASN A 646 -9.11 -21.21 23.07
C ASN A 646 -7.64 -21.17 22.64
N GLN A 647 -7.14 -22.31 22.18
CA GLN A 647 -5.83 -22.45 21.53
C GLN A 647 -5.62 -21.42 20.42
N THR A 648 -4.39 -20.92 20.30
CA THR A 648 -3.99 -20.00 19.22
C THR A 648 -3.86 -20.74 17.88
N GLY A 649 -3.38 -21.97 17.92
CA GLY A 649 -3.31 -22.83 16.74
C GLY A 649 -2.90 -24.26 17.09
N VAL A 650 -2.98 -25.12 16.08
CA VAL A 650 -2.57 -26.53 16.15
C VAL A 650 -1.53 -26.80 15.07
N MET A 651 -0.46 -27.49 15.45
CA MET A 651 0.62 -27.90 14.55
C MET A 651 0.71 -29.43 14.55
N ARG A 652 0.84 -30.02 13.36
CA ARG A 652 0.89 -31.47 13.16
C ARG A 652 2.20 -31.87 12.49
N TRP A 653 2.67 -33.08 12.76
CA TRP A 653 3.84 -33.64 12.09
C TRP A 653 3.64 -33.60 10.58
N ASP A 654 4.61 -33.06 9.86
CA ASP A 654 4.45 -32.78 8.43
C ASP A 654 4.92 -33.93 7.53
N TYR A 655 5.41 -35.04 8.08
CA TYR A 655 5.97 -36.17 7.32
C TYR A 655 7.02 -35.78 6.26
N GLY A 656 7.73 -34.66 6.47
CA GLY A 656 8.70 -34.10 5.53
C GLY A 656 8.08 -33.25 4.42
N ASN A 657 6.77 -32.98 4.47
CA ASN A 657 6.05 -32.14 3.52
C ASN A 657 5.05 -31.20 4.22
N VAL A 658 5.48 -29.94 4.39
CA VAL A 658 4.71 -28.85 5.03
C VAL A 658 3.34 -28.58 4.39
N GLN A 659 3.11 -28.94 3.12
CA GLN A 659 1.86 -28.65 2.42
C GLN A 659 0.81 -29.76 2.54
N THR A 660 1.22 -31.02 2.50
CA THR A 660 0.29 -32.15 2.42
C THR A 660 0.51 -33.22 3.48
N GLY A 661 1.67 -33.26 4.14
CA GLY A 661 1.98 -34.34 5.06
C GLY A 661 1.23 -34.24 6.40
N THR A 662 0.66 -33.08 6.75
CA THR A 662 -0.29 -33.01 7.87
C THR A 662 -1.64 -33.68 7.54
N CYS A 663 -1.96 -33.87 6.26
CA CYS A 663 -3.07 -34.73 5.84
C CYS A 663 -2.75 -36.22 5.99
N GLU A 664 -1.48 -36.60 5.84
CA GLU A 664 -0.98 -37.96 6.10
C GLU A 664 -0.99 -38.24 7.60
N GLU A 665 -0.59 -37.28 8.43
CA GLU A 665 -0.69 -37.35 9.89
C GLU A 665 -2.13 -37.58 10.36
N THR A 666 -3.10 -36.93 9.72
CA THR A 666 -4.52 -37.16 10.03
C THR A 666 -4.93 -38.61 9.76
N ILE A 667 -4.28 -39.34 8.86
CA ILE A 667 -4.62 -40.74 8.55
C ILE A 667 -3.83 -41.70 9.46
N ASP A 668 -2.53 -41.48 9.55
CA ASP A 668 -1.57 -42.43 10.14
C ASP A 668 -1.25 -42.15 11.61
N GLY A 669 -1.63 -40.98 12.12
CA GLY A 669 -1.37 -40.53 13.49
C GLY A 669 0.09 -40.16 13.71
N GLY A 670 0.33 -39.12 14.48
CA GLY A 670 1.68 -38.68 14.74
C GLY A 670 1.81 -37.76 15.93
N ASN A 671 2.95 -37.08 15.97
CA ASN A 671 3.19 -36.03 16.94
C ASN A 671 2.41 -34.77 16.52
N HIS A 672 1.72 -34.14 17.44
CA HIS A 672 1.09 -32.85 17.21
C HIS A 672 1.12 -32.03 18.51
N PHE A 673 0.90 -30.73 18.38
CA PHE A 673 0.76 -29.87 19.55
C PHE A 673 -0.17 -28.69 19.34
N ARG A 674 -0.71 -28.22 20.47
CA ARG A 674 -1.51 -26.99 20.59
C ARG A 674 -0.70 -25.95 21.32
N TYR A 675 -0.95 -24.67 21.04
CA TYR A 675 -0.25 -23.61 21.75
C TYR A 675 -1.10 -22.39 22.06
N TRP A 676 -0.69 -21.66 23.10
CA TRP A 676 -1.33 -20.45 23.62
C TRP A 676 -0.26 -19.40 23.93
N ILE A 677 -0.63 -18.12 23.90
CA ILE A 677 0.28 -16.99 24.19
C ILE A 677 -0.12 -16.34 25.51
N GLN A 678 0.82 -16.18 26.44
CA GLN A 678 0.58 -15.51 27.73
C GLN A 678 0.67 -13.99 27.57
N ASN A 679 -0.43 -13.35 27.18
CA ASN A 679 -0.49 -11.92 26.79
C ASN A 679 -1.54 -11.11 27.55
N GLY A 680 -2.17 -11.67 28.59
CA GLY A 680 -3.13 -10.97 29.41
C GLY A 680 -2.53 -9.93 30.35
N SER A 681 -3.33 -8.90 30.69
CA SER A 681 -2.89 -7.74 31.47
C SER A 681 -2.33 -8.02 32.87
N ALA A 682 -2.62 -9.19 33.46
CA ALA A 682 -2.14 -9.56 34.79
C ALA A 682 -0.77 -10.26 34.77
N ALA A 683 -0.33 -10.78 33.62
CA ALA A 683 0.92 -11.55 33.51
C ALA A 683 1.45 -11.62 32.05
N ASP A 684 1.52 -10.50 31.32
CA ASP A 684 2.00 -10.48 29.92
C ASP A 684 3.52 -10.73 29.83
N SER A 685 3.90 -11.99 29.58
CA SER A 685 5.27 -12.34 29.22
C SER A 685 5.45 -12.46 27.70
N ASN A 686 4.38 -12.75 26.97
CA ASN A 686 4.37 -13.18 25.57
C ASN A 686 5.13 -14.50 25.32
N ALA A 687 5.32 -15.32 26.36
CA ALA A 687 5.80 -16.69 26.21
C ALA A 687 4.72 -17.57 25.56
N VAL A 688 5.16 -18.59 24.83
CA VAL A 688 4.27 -19.55 24.15
C VAL A 688 4.20 -20.83 24.97
N PHE A 689 3.01 -21.20 25.41
CA PHE A 689 2.72 -22.40 26.18
C PHE A 689 2.23 -23.49 25.22
N VAL A 690 2.85 -24.67 25.25
CA VAL A 690 2.65 -25.72 24.25
C VAL A 690 2.25 -27.03 24.93
N ALA A 691 1.15 -27.63 24.47
CA ALA A 691 0.70 -28.98 24.85
C ALA A 691 1.00 -29.93 23.70
N ALA A 692 2.09 -30.70 23.83
CA ALA A 692 2.53 -31.67 22.82
C ALA A 692 2.16 -33.10 23.19
N SER A 693 1.72 -33.86 22.21
CA SER A 693 1.31 -35.25 22.40
C SER A 693 1.57 -36.09 21.15
N TYR A 694 1.31 -37.39 21.26
CA TYR A 694 1.47 -38.34 20.18
C TYR A 694 0.24 -39.21 20.09
N GLU A 695 -0.42 -39.16 18.92
CA GLU A 695 -1.68 -39.85 18.65
C GLU A 695 -1.48 -41.11 17.79
N LEU A 696 -2.39 -42.05 17.96
CA LEU A 696 -2.58 -43.20 17.07
C LEU A 696 -3.25 -42.75 15.74
N PRO A 697 -3.24 -43.61 14.70
CA PRO A 697 -3.95 -43.34 13.45
C PRO A 697 -5.44 -43.04 13.63
N ALA A 698 -6.06 -42.41 12.62
CA ALA A 698 -7.51 -42.16 12.58
C ALA A 698 -8.36 -43.42 12.76
N SER A 699 -7.87 -44.59 12.30
CA SER A 699 -8.54 -45.88 12.50
C SER A 699 -8.70 -46.27 13.97
N SER A 700 -7.94 -45.62 14.84
CA SER A 700 -7.96 -45.78 16.31
C SER A 700 -8.51 -44.52 16.99
N ASN A 701 -9.26 -43.68 16.27
CA ASN A 701 -9.85 -42.42 16.74
C ASN A 701 -8.85 -41.42 17.32
N HIS A 702 -7.60 -41.40 16.83
CA HIS A 702 -6.56 -40.50 17.34
C HIS A 702 -6.30 -40.65 18.86
N ASP A 703 -6.50 -41.84 19.42
CA ASP A 703 -6.21 -42.13 20.83
C ASP A 703 -4.70 -41.95 21.14
N ILE A 704 -4.36 -41.48 22.34
CA ILE A 704 -2.97 -41.19 22.72
C ILE A 704 -2.19 -42.49 22.90
N VAL A 705 -1.03 -42.60 22.24
CA VAL A 705 -0.15 -43.76 22.40
C VAL A 705 0.32 -43.90 23.84
N VAL A 706 0.73 -45.11 24.24
CA VAL A 706 1.33 -45.32 25.55
C VAL A 706 2.53 -44.39 25.75
N ASN A 707 2.54 -43.62 26.84
CA ASN A 707 3.55 -42.57 27.11
C ASN A 707 3.56 -41.40 26.08
N GLY A 708 2.44 -41.16 25.38
CA GLY A 708 2.36 -40.24 24.24
C GLY A 708 2.71 -38.78 24.53
N TYR A 709 2.40 -38.24 25.71
CA TYR A 709 2.77 -36.85 26.06
C TYR A 709 4.29 -36.67 26.21
N ASN A 710 4.97 -37.64 26.83
CA ASN A 710 6.42 -37.60 26.92
C ASN A 710 7.05 -37.80 25.54
N PHE A 711 6.54 -38.75 24.74
CA PHE A 711 7.04 -38.93 23.38
C PHE A 711 6.86 -37.69 22.50
N GLY A 712 5.69 -37.05 22.55
CA GLY A 712 5.41 -35.81 21.81
C GLY A 712 6.45 -34.72 22.14
N ARG A 713 6.66 -34.46 23.43
CA ARG A 713 7.68 -33.52 23.91
C ARG A 713 9.11 -33.92 23.52
N ASP A 714 9.49 -35.16 23.79
CA ASP A 714 10.86 -35.64 23.62
C ASP A 714 11.27 -35.69 22.16
N TRP A 715 10.32 -35.92 21.25
CA TRP A 715 10.55 -35.85 19.81
C TRP A 715 10.76 -34.43 19.32
N ILE A 716 9.99 -33.45 19.81
CA ILE A 716 10.22 -32.03 19.48
C ILE A 716 11.65 -31.64 19.88
N VAL A 717 12.07 -32.02 21.08
CA VAL A 717 13.41 -31.71 21.59
C VAL A 717 14.48 -32.52 20.86
N GLY A 718 14.20 -33.77 20.53
CA GLY A 718 15.09 -34.61 19.73
C GLY A 718 15.31 -34.07 18.32
N ASN A 719 14.27 -33.48 17.69
CA ASN A 719 14.39 -32.80 16.41
C ASN A 719 15.23 -31.52 16.52
N ILE A 720 15.14 -30.81 17.64
CA ILE A 720 15.99 -29.65 17.92
C ILE A 720 17.46 -30.06 18.06
N THR A 721 17.75 -31.11 18.83
CA THR A 721 19.11 -31.42 19.31
C THR A 721 19.81 -32.49 18.47
N GLY A 722 19.08 -33.23 17.64
CA GLY A 722 19.57 -34.42 16.95
C GLY A 722 19.89 -35.59 17.90
N SER A 723 19.32 -35.61 19.12
CA SER A 723 19.63 -36.61 20.15
C SER A 723 18.37 -37.12 20.85
N THR A 724 18.39 -38.38 21.31
CA THR A 724 17.31 -38.91 22.15
C THR A 724 17.33 -38.27 23.55
N ILE A 725 16.14 -38.01 24.11
CA ILE A 725 15.99 -37.36 25.41
C ILE A 725 15.70 -38.41 26.50
N PRO A 726 16.62 -38.62 27.46
CA PRO A 726 16.43 -39.59 28.53
C PRO A 726 15.56 -38.98 29.65
N THR A 727 14.25 -38.90 29.40
CA THR A 727 13.23 -38.32 30.30
C THR A 727 13.29 -38.84 31.74
N ALA A 728 13.64 -40.11 31.95
CA ALA A 728 13.78 -40.70 33.28
C ALA A 728 14.91 -40.06 34.13
N SER A 729 15.89 -39.40 33.50
CA SER A 729 17.07 -38.85 34.16
C SER A 729 17.12 -37.32 34.15
N LEU A 730 16.05 -36.64 33.72
CA LEU A 730 16.02 -35.18 33.66
C LEU A 730 15.98 -34.57 35.06
N THR A 731 16.82 -33.56 35.27
CA THR A 731 16.87 -32.75 36.49
C THR A 731 16.91 -31.27 36.11
N ASN A 732 16.72 -30.34 37.04
CA ASN A 732 16.75 -28.89 36.72
C ASN A 732 18.10 -28.40 36.17
N SER A 733 19.15 -29.22 36.26
CA SER A 733 20.45 -28.98 35.61
C SER A 733 20.57 -29.57 34.20
N SER A 734 19.59 -30.35 33.74
CA SER A 734 19.58 -30.89 32.38
C SER A 734 19.29 -29.79 31.37
N SER A 735 20.22 -29.60 30.44
CA SER A 735 20.13 -28.65 29.35
C SER A 735 20.58 -29.30 28.05
N TYR A 736 19.93 -28.95 26.96
CA TYR A 736 20.27 -29.36 25.61
C TYR A 736 20.33 -28.16 24.68
N SER A 737 20.98 -28.30 23.54
CA SER A 737 20.98 -27.26 22.51
C SER A 737 21.14 -27.87 21.14
N GLY A 738 20.58 -27.23 20.13
CA GLY A 738 20.78 -27.62 18.74
C GLY A 738 20.30 -26.54 17.77
N ASN A 739 20.53 -26.79 16.48
CA ASN A 739 20.20 -25.86 15.43
C ASN A 739 19.26 -26.53 14.42
N THR A 740 18.24 -25.79 13.98
CA THR A 740 17.31 -26.21 12.93
C THR A 740 17.16 -25.10 11.90
N SER A 741 16.60 -25.42 10.73
CA SER A 741 16.40 -24.42 9.67
C SER A 741 15.16 -24.71 8.85
N SER A 742 14.44 -23.66 8.46
CA SER A 742 13.32 -23.74 7.52
C SER A 742 13.12 -22.39 6.84
N ASN A 743 12.67 -22.42 5.57
CA ASN A 743 12.30 -21.22 4.81
C ASN A 743 13.35 -20.10 4.79
N GLY A 744 14.65 -20.45 4.73
CA GLY A 744 15.75 -19.48 4.72
C GLY A 744 16.19 -18.95 6.08
N PHE A 745 15.52 -19.36 7.16
CA PHE A 745 15.88 -19.01 8.54
C PHE A 745 16.61 -20.15 9.24
N SER A 746 17.59 -19.81 10.07
CA SER A 746 18.28 -20.75 10.95
C SER A 746 18.03 -20.39 12.40
N PHE A 747 17.64 -21.37 13.20
CA PHE A 747 17.31 -21.21 14.62
C PHE A 747 18.32 -21.97 15.46
N SER A 748 18.83 -21.32 16.51
CA SER A 748 19.51 -21.99 17.62
C SER A 748 18.58 -22.06 18.80
N THR A 749 18.37 -23.25 19.33
CA THR A 749 17.51 -23.45 20.49
C THR A 749 18.31 -24.04 21.63
N THR A 750 18.19 -23.44 22.81
CA THR A 750 18.61 -24.03 24.09
C THR A 750 17.36 -24.51 24.84
N VAL A 751 17.40 -25.72 25.36
CA VAL A 751 16.30 -26.36 26.09
C VAL A 751 16.75 -26.63 27.52
N GLN A 752 15.92 -26.29 28.50
CA GLN A 752 16.16 -26.52 29.92
C GLN A 752 14.98 -27.26 30.55
N TYR A 753 15.26 -28.25 31.40
CA TYR A 753 14.22 -28.90 32.19
C TYR A 753 13.83 -28.09 33.42
N VAL A 754 12.52 -28.01 33.68
CA VAL A 754 11.94 -27.31 34.83
C VAL A 754 10.96 -28.23 35.55
N SER A 755 11.24 -28.52 36.81
CA SER A 755 10.34 -29.26 37.71
C SER A 755 9.37 -28.33 38.43
N GLY A 756 8.20 -28.84 38.82
CA GLY A 756 7.33 -28.20 39.82
C GLY A 756 6.24 -27.28 39.27
N LEU A 757 6.15 -27.13 37.95
CA LEU A 757 5.08 -26.37 37.28
C LEU A 757 3.90 -27.25 36.87
N LEU A 758 4.15 -28.54 36.60
CA LEU A 758 3.15 -29.53 36.26
C LEU A 758 3.27 -30.71 37.25
N PRO A 759 2.18 -31.14 37.92
CA PRO A 759 2.23 -32.21 38.91
C PRO A 759 2.55 -33.56 38.28
N ASN A 760 3.47 -34.31 38.89
CA ASN A 760 3.86 -35.63 38.42
C ASN A 760 2.78 -36.69 38.73
N THR A 761 1.73 -36.74 37.90
CA THR A 761 0.55 -37.60 38.09
C THR A 761 -0.07 -38.01 36.74
N SER A 762 -0.74 -39.17 36.69
CA SER A 762 -1.68 -39.54 35.62
C SER A 762 -3.14 -39.27 36.00
N VAL A 763 -3.40 -38.91 37.26
CA VAL A 763 -4.74 -38.62 37.77
C VAL A 763 -5.24 -37.30 37.17
N GLY A 764 -6.39 -37.34 36.49
CA GLY A 764 -6.98 -36.17 35.83
C GLY A 764 -6.38 -35.82 34.47
N ILE A 765 -5.41 -36.61 33.98
CA ILE A 765 -4.81 -36.44 32.65
C ILE A 765 -5.61 -37.24 31.61
N ASN A 766 -5.87 -36.63 30.46
CA ASN A 766 -6.55 -37.29 29.34
C ASN A 766 -5.78 -38.54 28.91
N HIS A 767 -6.48 -39.65 28.72
CA HIS A 767 -5.95 -41.00 28.45
C HIS A 767 -5.19 -41.66 29.61
N ASN A 768 -5.53 -41.35 30.86
CA ASN A 768 -4.83 -41.78 32.09
C ASN A 768 -4.32 -43.24 32.15
N LEU A 769 -5.04 -44.21 31.56
CA LEU A 769 -4.69 -45.62 31.52
C LEU A 769 -3.51 -45.94 30.59
N THR A 770 -3.37 -45.23 29.46
CA THR A 770 -2.25 -45.43 28.51
C THR A 770 -1.03 -44.59 28.88
N VAL A 771 -1.21 -43.54 29.71
CA VAL A 771 -0.09 -42.74 30.22
C VAL A 771 0.70 -43.42 31.34
N ALA A 772 0.16 -44.48 31.97
CA ALA A 772 0.85 -45.28 32.98
C ALA A 772 1.34 -46.60 32.37
N THR A 773 2.61 -46.97 32.57
CA THR A 773 3.14 -48.29 32.16
C THR A 773 3.53 -49.14 33.36
N ASP A 774 3.29 -50.46 33.28
CA ASP A 774 3.48 -51.43 34.38
C ASP A 774 4.95 -51.85 34.65
N VAL A 775 5.95 -51.29 33.95
CA VAL A 775 7.31 -51.88 33.91
C VAL A 775 8.43 -51.02 34.50
N VAL A 776 8.18 -49.76 34.88
CA VAL A 776 9.14 -48.87 35.58
C VAL A 776 8.29 -47.90 36.43
N PRO A 777 8.71 -47.41 37.63
CA PRO A 777 7.91 -46.42 38.37
C PRO A 777 7.47 -45.32 37.39
N PRO A 778 6.17 -44.99 37.37
CA PRO A 778 5.50 -44.46 36.18
C PRO A 778 6.28 -43.26 35.65
N GLN A 779 6.73 -43.35 34.39
CA GLN A 779 7.22 -42.18 33.68
C GLN A 779 5.98 -41.34 33.35
N LEU A 780 5.69 -40.45 34.27
CA LEU A 780 4.49 -39.66 34.33
C LEU A 780 4.54 -38.52 33.28
N PRO A 781 3.38 -38.04 32.79
CA PRO A 781 3.27 -37.08 31.67
C PRO A 781 3.78 -35.65 31.97
N ALA A 782 4.31 -35.41 33.16
CA ALA A 782 4.37 -34.08 33.77
C ALA A 782 5.74 -33.39 33.71
N GLN A 783 6.58 -33.80 32.76
CA GLN A 783 7.89 -33.20 32.61
C GLN A 783 7.82 -32.01 31.66
N LEU A 784 8.24 -30.85 32.16
CA LEU A 784 8.16 -29.57 31.45
C LEU A 784 9.55 -29.15 30.99
N LEU A 785 9.66 -28.76 29.73
CA LEU A 785 10.89 -28.18 29.15
C LEU A 785 10.63 -26.73 28.73
N THR A 786 11.57 -25.86 29.05
CA THR A 786 11.58 -24.46 28.58
C THR A 786 12.58 -24.32 27.43
N LEU A 787 12.16 -23.68 26.34
CA LEU A 787 12.97 -23.43 25.16
C LEU A 787 13.33 -21.95 25.08
N ARG A 788 14.58 -21.65 24.76
CA ARG A 788 15.06 -20.32 24.38
C ARG A 788 15.59 -20.39 22.95
N VAL A 789 15.00 -19.62 22.05
CA VAL A 789 15.28 -19.66 20.61
C VAL A 789 15.96 -18.37 20.17
N THR A 790 17.05 -18.46 19.40
CA THR A 790 17.80 -17.34 18.81
C THR A 790 17.87 -17.54 17.30
N VAL A 791 17.59 -16.51 16.50
CA VAL A 791 17.71 -16.61 15.04
C VAL A 791 19.17 -16.31 14.64
N LEU A 792 19.82 -17.23 13.92
CA LEU A 792 21.28 -17.20 13.69
C LEU A 792 21.72 -16.63 12.33
N LEU A 793 20.83 -16.49 11.33
CA LEU A 793 21.22 -16.01 10.01
C LEU A 793 20.18 -15.05 9.40
N LEU A 794 20.68 -13.85 9.07
CA LEU A 794 20.17 -12.98 8.02
C LEU A 794 21.19 -12.99 6.88
N SER A 795 21.11 -13.94 5.93
CA SER A 795 21.47 -13.58 4.56
C SER A 795 20.38 -12.61 4.12
N CYS A 796 20.62 -11.32 4.36
CA CYS A 796 19.58 -10.29 4.46
C CYS A 796 18.99 -9.93 3.10
N SER A 797 18.20 -10.85 2.55
CA SER A 797 17.09 -10.57 1.66
C SER A 797 15.84 -10.85 2.48
N HIS A 798 15.13 -9.78 2.86
CA HIS A 798 13.83 -9.75 3.55
C HIS A 798 13.94 -9.58 5.09
N LEU A 799 14.03 -8.31 5.51
CA LEU A 799 13.43 -7.84 6.76
C LEU A 799 12.25 -6.96 6.34
N VAL A 800 11.03 -7.49 6.43
CA VAL A 800 9.81 -6.75 6.13
C VAL A 800 9.32 -6.12 7.44
N CYS A 801 9.88 -4.96 7.78
CA CYS A 801 9.26 -4.09 8.77
C CYS A 801 8.07 -3.39 8.09
N LEU A 802 6.87 -3.92 8.29
CA LEU A 802 5.61 -3.41 7.75
C LEU A 802 5.26 -2.04 8.34
N CYS A 803 5.78 -0.97 7.73
CA CYS A 803 5.16 0.35 7.78
C CYS A 803 4.16 0.47 6.61
N PHE A 804 2.86 0.38 6.92
CA PHE A 804 1.76 0.53 5.96
C PHE A 804 1.65 1.97 5.40
N CYS A 805 2.51 2.36 4.47
CA CYS A 805 2.38 3.63 3.73
C CYS A 805 2.80 3.45 2.26
N PHE A 806 2.05 2.66 1.49
CA PHE A 806 2.13 2.70 0.02
C PHE A 806 0.73 2.60 -0.62
N PRO A 807 0.39 3.47 -1.59
CA PRO A 807 -0.50 3.05 -2.66
C PRO A 807 0.29 2.08 -3.55
N TRP A 808 0.09 0.79 -3.25
CA TRP A 808 0.61 -0.37 -3.96
C TRP A 808 2.12 -0.59 -3.82
N TRP A 809 2.49 -1.88 -3.86
CA TRP A 809 3.83 -2.45 -3.74
C TRP A 809 4.24 -2.77 -2.29
N TYR A 810 3.86 -3.94 -1.78
CA TYR A 810 4.83 -4.98 -1.37
C TYR A 810 4.16 -6.37 -1.38
N SER A 811 4.99 -7.38 -1.54
CA SER A 811 4.66 -8.79 -1.78
C SER A 811 5.33 -9.65 -0.70
N HIS A 812 4.60 -10.62 -0.15
CA HIS A 812 5.17 -11.82 0.46
C HIS A 812 5.45 -12.85 -0.64
N LEU A 813 6.55 -13.59 -0.54
CA LEU A 813 6.94 -14.67 -1.45
C LEU A 813 6.81 -16.02 -0.71
N THR A 814 6.10 -16.96 -1.33
CA THR A 814 6.37 -18.41 -1.24
C THR A 814 6.79 -18.90 -2.63
N PRO A 815 7.64 -19.94 -2.77
CA PRO A 815 8.03 -20.49 -4.07
C PRO A 815 6.89 -21.35 -4.64
N ILE A 816 6.60 -21.15 -5.93
CA ILE A 816 5.70 -22.00 -6.72
C ILE A 816 6.56 -23.00 -7.49
N ASP A 817 6.27 -24.28 -7.30
CA ASP A 817 6.28 -25.23 -8.41
C ASP A 817 4.87 -25.81 -8.57
N THR A 818 4.43 -25.87 -9.82
CA THR A 818 3.21 -26.50 -10.36
C THR A 818 1.88 -25.73 -10.30
N ILE A 819 1.70 -24.70 -11.14
CA ILE A 819 0.43 -24.49 -11.88
C ILE A 819 0.69 -23.90 -13.28
N ILE A 820 0.86 -24.75 -14.30
CA ILE A 820 0.33 -24.59 -15.67
C ILE A 820 0.10 -26.03 -16.15
N PRO A 821 -1.16 -26.46 -16.43
CA PRO A 821 -1.90 -25.98 -17.61
C PRO A 821 -3.43 -25.84 -17.39
N ILE A 822 -3.98 -24.62 -17.42
CA ILE A 822 -5.45 -24.39 -17.42
C ILE A 822 -5.92 -23.34 -18.47
N LEU A 823 -5.06 -22.77 -19.32
CA LEU A 823 -5.52 -21.73 -20.28
C LEU A 823 -5.10 -21.92 -21.73
N ASP A 824 -5.08 -23.17 -22.18
CA ASP A 824 -5.13 -23.49 -23.61
C ASP A 824 -6.23 -24.53 -23.87
N LEU A 825 -7.12 -24.22 -24.82
CA LEU A 825 -8.24 -25.02 -25.37
C LEU A 825 -9.66 -24.78 -24.78
N ALA A 826 -10.28 -23.64 -25.12
CA ALA A 826 -11.69 -23.57 -25.52
C ALA A 826 -11.98 -22.29 -26.34
N LEU A 827 -12.81 -22.45 -27.39
CA LEU A 827 -13.06 -21.58 -28.56
C LEU A 827 -14.27 -20.61 -28.33
N PRO A 828 -14.71 -19.81 -29.34
CA PRO A 828 -15.23 -18.45 -29.18
C PRO A 828 -16.75 -18.36 -29.06
N VAL A 829 -17.26 -17.47 -28.22
CA VAL A 829 -18.64 -16.97 -28.27
C VAL A 829 -18.58 -15.48 -27.99
N PHE A 830 -18.53 -14.66 -29.04
CA PHE A 830 -19.04 -13.28 -29.11
C PHE A 830 -18.73 -12.72 -30.50
N THR A 831 -19.33 -13.32 -31.53
CA THR A 831 -19.68 -12.62 -32.77
C THR A 831 -21.05 -13.15 -33.22
N ARG A 832 -21.95 -12.21 -33.55
CA ARG A 832 -23.33 -12.37 -34.05
C ARG A 832 -24.42 -12.67 -33.01
N LEU A 833 -25.19 -11.64 -32.70
CA LEU A 833 -26.65 -11.71 -32.65
C LEU A 833 -27.18 -10.41 -33.27
N ASP A 834 -27.33 -10.41 -34.60
CA ASP A 834 -28.43 -9.69 -35.27
C ASP A 834 -29.54 -10.74 -35.40
N ASP A 835 -30.61 -10.55 -34.63
CA ASP A 835 -32.03 -10.86 -34.88
C ASP A 835 -32.83 -10.71 -33.58
#